data_AF-A0A2T8HSN5-F1
#
_entry.id   AF-A0A2T8HSN5-F1
#
_cell.length_a   1.000
_cell.length_b   1.000
_cell.length_c   1.000
_cell.angle_alpha   90.00
_cell.angle_beta   90.00
_cell.angle_gamma   90.00
#
_symmetry.space_group_name_H-M   'P 1'
#
loop_
_entity.id
_entity.type
_entity.pdbx_description
1 polymer ?
#
loop_
_entity_poly.entity_id
_entity_poly.type
_entity_poly.pdbx_seq_one_letter_code
_entity_poly.pdbx_strand_id
1 'polypeptide(L)'
;MPTVTEALNTMDYGPAPESTGHAMDWLKSRGFGHFINGKFISGSETFASINPATGEELAQVAQGTAADIDTAVKAARKAASGWAALSGHQRARHLYALARLMQKRERLFAVLETLDNGKPIRESRDIDVPLAVRHFYHHAGWAELAEVEFPDHRPHGVCGQIIPWNFPLLMLSWKIAPALAAGNTVVLKPAEQTPLTALLFAELCIEAGLPKGVVNIVTGDGTAGAALVEHAGVDKIAFTGSTEVGRKIRHATAGTEKALTLELGGKSPFIVFAEADLDAAIEGVVDAIWFNQGEVCCAGSRILVQESVSEQFTNRLKARMKTLRVGDPLDKSTDIGAVVDQIQRQRICSIVDDAVAQGAVLHQAPAYEGKGSFVSPGLLTGLGAANIANSEEIFGPIVTLMTFRTPNEAVELANNTRYGLAASIWTENITTALDIAAQVKAGIVWVNGTNMFDANAPFGGMRESGFGREGAREGMLAYLAPAAPKGAARKAVDAPSALPEAGSGDAIDRTRKLYIGGAQKRADSGYSYAVAGAQVPLGNRKDIRNAVEAADKAGKWSGVTGHNRAQVLYFLAENLNARAAEFAKQVGEAETQAAIARAFYWAAWADKFDGRVHSTQSAHVTLAMKEPFGVMGVICPEEAPLLGFVSTILPAIAMGNRVIAVPSQANPLPALDLYQVLDTSDVPGGVVNIITGPRAELAETLAKHDGVAALWAFADPAICESAKAQSAGNLKPVWAESQERDWQGAEGQSQDFLHHAVQIKTIWVPYGA
;
A
#
# COMPACT_ATOMS: atom_id res chain seq x y z
N MET A 1 44.28 -29.75 -37.04
CA MET A 1 43.65 -28.44 -36.77
C MET A 1 42.16 -28.68 -36.79
N PRO A 2 41.38 -28.13 -35.84
CA PRO A 2 39.92 -28.20 -35.91
C PRO A 2 39.45 -27.65 -37.26
N THR A 3 38.43 -28.26 -37.84
CA THR A 3 37.76 -27.72 -39.04
C THR A 3 37.17 -26.35 -38.71
N VAL A 4 36.95 -25.50 -39.72
CA VAL A 4 36.28 -24.20 -39.52
C VAL A 4 34.92 -24.38 -38.82
N THR A 5 34.21 -25.47 -39.14
CA THR A 5 32.93 -25.83 -38.51
C THR A 5 33.09 -26.24 -37.05
N GLU A 6 34.09 -27.06 -36.72
CA GLU A 6 34.40 -27.39 -35.32
C GLU A 6 34.80 -26.14 -34.53
N ALA A 7 35.65 -25.28 -35.10
CA ALA A 7 36.05 -24.03 -34.48
C ALA A 7 34.85 -23.10 -34.23
N LEU A 8 33.91 -22.98 -35.17
CA LEU A 8 32.68 -22.19 -34.99
C LEU A 8 31.73 -22.81 -33.96
N ASN A 9 31.65 -24.14 -33.87
CA ASN A 9 30.80 -24.85 -32.90
C ASN A 9 31.40 -24.88 -31.49
N THR A 10 32.72 -24.77 -31.36
CA THR A 10 33.43 -24.70 -30.07
C THR A 10 33.87 -23.28 -29.70
N MET A 11 33.58 -22.28 -30.55
CA MET A 11 33.89 -20.89 -30.27
C MET A 11 33.00 -20.41 -29.14
N ASP A 12 33.64 -20.08 -28.02
CA ASP A 12 32.95 -19.44 -26.91
C ASP A 12 32.57 -18.01 -27.30
N TYR A 13 31.39 -17.55 -26.90
CA TYR A 13 31.01 -16.17 -27.11
C TYR A 13 31.89 -15.28 -26.22
N GLY A 14 32.66 -14.37 -26.82
CA GLY A 14 33.44 -13.42 -26.05
C GLY A 14 32.51 -12.54 -25.20
N PRO A 15 32.82 -12.32 -23.90
CA PRO A 15 31.99 -11.47 -23.06
C PRO A 15 31.96 -10.06 -23.61
N ALA A 16 30.79 -9.40 -23.52
CA ALA A 16 30.60 -8.02 -24.00
C ALA A 16 30.16 -7.09 -22.87
N PRO A 17 30.98 -6.94 -21.80
CA PRO A 17 30.61 -6.15 -20.64
C PRO A 17 30.48 -4.67 -21.00
N GLU A 18 29.55 -3.97 -20.35
CA GLU A 18 29.51 -2.51 -20.39
C GLU A 18 30.73 -1.90 -19.68
N SER A 19 31.22 -0.78 -20.21
CA SER A 19 32.37 -0.10 -19.62
C SER A 19 31.99 0.56 -18.29
N THR A 20 32.80 0.31 -17.25
CA THR A 20 32.65 0.94 -15.93
C THR A 20 33.42 2.25 -15.80
N GLY A 21 34.21 2.65 -16.81
CA GLY A 21 35.18 3.75 -16.69
C GLY A 21 34.57 5.05 -16.17
N HIS A 22 33.46 5.52 -16.74
CA HIS A 22 32.79 6.74 -16.28
C HIS A 22 32.20 6.63 -14.87
N ALA A 23 31.69 5.47 -14.48
CA ALA A 23 31.18 5.24 -13.13
C ALA A 23 32.33 5.24 -12.12
N MET A 24 33.44 4.57 -12.43
CA MET A 24 34.63 4.54 -11.58
C MET A 24 35.31 5.91 -11.47
N ASP A 25 35.36 6.69 -12.56
CA ASP A 25 35.87 8.06 -12.54
C ASP A 25 34.99 8.96 -11.65
N TRP A 26 33.66 8.80 -11.73
CA TRP A 26 32.73 9.49 -10.85
C TRP A 26 32.94 9.12 -9.39
N LEU A 27 33.05 7.82 -9.07
CA LEU A 27 33.34 7.32 -7.72
C LEU A 27 34.64 7.86 -7.15
N LYS A 28 35.70 7.97 -7.96
CA LYS A 28 37.01 8.51 -7.54
C LYS A 28 37.04 10.03 -7.42
N SER A 29 36.08 10.74 -8.01
CA SER A 29 36.11 12.20 -8.10
C SER A 29 35.88 12.90 -6.76
N ARG A 30 35.34 12.21 -5.73
CA ARG A 30 34.89 12.82 -4.48
C ARG A 30 34.72 11.80 -3.36
N GLY A 31 34.57 12.29 -2.13
CA GLY A 31 34.00 11.52 -1.01
C GLY A 31 32.47 11.65 -0.96
N PHE A 32 31.80 10.59 -0.50
CA PHE A 32 30.33 10.50 -0.47
C PHE A 32 29.76 10.81 0.90
N GLY A 33 29.50 12.10 1.12
CA GLY A 33 28.75 12.61 2.26
C GLY A 33 27.23 12.64 2.04
N HIS A 34 26.49 13.19 3.00
CA HIS A 34 25.06 13.46 2.85
C HIS A 34 24.82 14.66 1.92
N PHE A 35 23.71 14.68 1.18
CA PHE A 35 23.28 15.84 0.42
C PHE A 35 22.25 16.64 1.20
N ILE A 36 22.65 17.74 1.83
CA ILE A 36 21.77 18.56 2.67
C ILE A 36 21.85 20.02 2.24
N ASN A 37 20.67 20.65 2.08
CA ASN A 37 20.57 22.07 1.74
C ASN A 37 21.33 22.47 0.46
N GLY A 38 21.32 21.59 -0.55
CA GLY A 38 21.94 21.82 -1.85
C GLY A 38 23.47 21.65 -1.88
N LYS A 39 24.07 20.96 -0.89
CA LYS A 39 25.51 20.69 -0.83
C LYS A 39 25.78 19.29 -0.26
N PHE A 40 26.90 18.69 -0.65
CA PHE A 40 27.42 17.50 0.02
C PHE A 40 28.14 17.90 1.31
N ILE A 41 27.82 17.23 2.42
CA ILE A 41 28.45 17.41 3.73
C ILE A 41 28.98 16.07 4.25
N SER A 42 30.18 16.06 4.80
CA SER A 42 30.77 14.84 5.36
C SER A 42 30.00 14.37 6.60
N GLY A 43 29.82 13.06 6.74
CA GLY A 43 29.34 12.45 7.99
C GLY A 43 30.45 12.28 9.01
N SER A 44 30.09 11.94 10.26
CA SER A 44 31.05 11.64 11.32
C SER A 44 31.71 10.27 11.15
N GLU A 45 30.98 9.32 10.59
CA GLU A 45 31.41 7.94 10.32
C GLU A 45 31.05 7.56 8.88
N THR A 46 31.69 6.51 8.37
CA THR A 46 31.41 5.96 7.04
C THR A 46 31.28 4.45 7.08
N PHE A 47 30.59 3.89 6.09
CA PHE A 47 30.56 2.47 5.79
C PHE A 47 30.87 2.24 4.31
N ALA A 48 31.33 1.04 3.97
CA ALA A 48 31.65 0.65 2.60
C ALA A 48 30.37 0.27 1.83
N SER A 49 30.15 0.87 0.65
CA SER A 49 29.30 0.28 -0.39
C SER A 49 30.13 -0.75 -1.15
N ILE A 50 29.58 -1.94 -1.31
CA ILE A 50 30.28 -3.12 -1.84
C ILE A 50 29.57 -3.58 -3.10
N ASN A 51 30.33 -3.87 -4.16
CA ASN A 51 29.80 -4.52 -5.35
C ASN A 51 29.49 -5.99 -5.03
N PRO A 52 28.22 -6.44 -5.05
CA PRO A 52 27.87 -7.80 -4.67
C PRO A 52 28.34 -8.88 -5.64
N ALA A 53 28.61 -8.52 -6.90
CA ALA A 53 29.11 -9.45 -7.92
C ALA A 53 30.61 -9.72 -7.80
N THR A 54 31.38 -8.88 -7.11
CA THR A 54 32.84 -9.05 -6.96
C THR A 54 33.30 -9.13 -5.51
N GLY A 55 32.53 -8.56 -4.58
CA GLY A 55 32.91 -8.35 -3.18
C GLY A 55 33.86 -7.16 -2.96
N GLU A 56 34.14 -6.39 -4.01
CA GLU A 56 35.04 -5.23 -3.93
C GLU A 56 34.31 -3.99 -3.42
N GLU A 57 35.03 -3.14 -2.68
CA GLU A 57 34.52 -1.85 -2.24
C GLU A 57 34.42 -0.85 -3.41
N LEU A 58 33.24 -0.25 -3.56
CA LEU A 58 32.99 0.80 -4.55
C LEU A 58 33.31 2.19 -4.00
N ALA A 59 32.87 2.48 -2.77
CA ALA A 59 33.05 3.76 -2.11
C ALA A 59 32.80 3.70 -0.59
N GLN A 60 33.39 4.65 0.14
CA GLN A 60 32.99 4.98 1.51
C GLN A 60 31.87 6.01 1.51
N VAL A 61 30.77 5.69 2.19
CA VAL A 61 29.55 6.50 2.26
C VAL A 61 29.26 6.87 3.72
N ALA A 62 28.82 8.11 3.95
CA ALA A 62 28.52 8.60 5.30
C ALA A 62 27.41 7.81 6.01
N GLN A 63 27.62 7.46 7.27
CA GLN A 63 26.62 6.91 8.19
C GLN A 63 25.84 8.06 8.85
N GLY A 64 24.56 8.18 8.51
CA GLY A 64 23.70 9.25 9.01
C GLY A 64 23.36 9.07 10.49
N THR A 65 23.52 10.15 11.25
CA THR A 65 23.13 10.22 12.66
C THR A 65 21.78 10.93 12.82
N ALA A 66 21.21 10.88 14.03
CA ALA A 66 20.02 11.68 14.34
C ALA A 66 20.26 13.20 14.16
N ALA A 67 21.50 13.67 14.34
CA ALA A 67 21.85 15.09 14.12
C ALA A 67 21.88 15.47 12.64
N ASP A 68 22.31 14.55 11.76
CA ASP A 68 22.27 14.76 10.31
C ASP A 68 20.82 14.79 9.80
N ILE A 69 19.98 13.88 10.31
CA ILE A 69 18.54 13.87 10.05
C ILE A 69 17.88 15.18 10.50
N ASP A 70 18.15 15.64 11.72
CA ASP A 70 17.63 16.93 12.22
C ASP A 70 18.07 18.09 11.33
N THR A 71 19.33 18.11 10.90
CA THR A 71 19.86 19.13 9.99
C THR A 71 19.15 19.08 8.63
N ALA A 72 18.95 17.89 8.06
CA ALA A 72 18.22 17.69 6.80
C ALA A 72 16.76 18.13 6.90
N VAL A 73 16.06 17.75 7.96
CA VAL A 73 14.65 18.13 8.17
C VAL A 73 14.51 19.63 8.40
N LYS A 74 15.42 20.27 9.14
CA LYS A 74 15.43 21.74 9.29
C LYS A 74 15.63 22.45 7.94
N ALA A 75 16.50 21.93 7.08
CA ALA A 75 16.70 22.46 5.73
C ALA A 75 15.43 22.28 4.86
N ALA A 76 14.83 21.09 4.88
CA ALA A 76 13.57 20.79 4.19
C ALA A 76 12.43 21.70 4.64
N ARG A 77 12.28 21.89 5.95
CA ARG A 77 11.26 22.75 6.55
C ARG A 77 11.44 24.21 6.16
N LYS A 78 12.68 24.71 6.14
CA LYS A 78 13.01 26.07 5.71
C LYS A 78 12.67 26.32 4.24
N ALA A 79 12.84 25.32 3.39
CA ALA A 79 12.54 25.41 1.96
C ALA A 79 11.05 25.24 1.63
N ALA A 80 10.27 24.60 2.51
CA ALA A 80 8.90 24.14 2.23
C ALA A 80 7.95 25.25 1.77
N SER A 81 7.89 26.38 2.48
CA SER A 81 6.98 27.48 2.13
C SER A 81 7.35 28.12 0.79
N GLY A 82 8.64 28.29 0.51
CA GLY A 82 9.12 28.85 -0.76
C GLY A 82 8.84 27.93 -1.94
N TRP A 83 9.02 26.61 -1.77
CA TRP A 83 8.74 25.62 -2.80
C TRP A 83 7.24 25.50 -3.09
N ALA A 84 6.41 25.44 -2.05
CA ALA A 84 4.95 25.38 -2.18
C ALA A 84 4.37 26.65 -2.84
N ALA A 85 4.99 27.81 -2.62
CA ALA A 85 4.56 29.09 -3.20
C ALA A 85 4.92 29.28 -4.68
N LEU A 86 5.80 28.43 -5.24
CA LEU A 86 6.01 28.41 -6.68
C LEU A 86 4.71 28.01 -7.40
N SER A 87 4.47 28.55 -8.59
CA SER A 87 3.34 28.07 -9.41
C SER A 87 3.55 26.62 -9.82
N GLY A 88 2.46 25.91 -10.15
CA GLY A 88 2.52 24.57 -10.72
C GLY A 88 3.53 24.48 -11.89
N HIS A 89 3.50 25.47 -12.78
CA HIS A 89 4.42 25.61 -13.90
C HIS A 89 5.90 25.70 -13.50
N GLN A 90 6.22 26.49 -12.47
CA GLN A 90 7.59 26.62 -11.99
C GLN A 90 8.12 25.29 -11.43
N ARG A 91 7.30 24.56 -10.66
CA ARG A 91 7.67 23.21 -10.17
C ARG A 91 7.82 22.21 -11.32
N ALA A 92 6.90 22.23 -12.29
CA ALA A 92 6.92 21.38 -13.48
C ALA A 92 8.24 21.51 -14.26
N ARG A 93 8.75 22.74 -14.43
CA ARG A 93 10.03 22.98 -15.11
C ARG A 93 11.22 22.32 -14.42
N HIS A 94 11.28 22.31 -13.10
CA HIS A 94 12.35 21.63 -12.36
C HIS A 94 12.26 20.10 -12.51
N LEU A 95 11.06 19.53 -12.39
CA LEU A 95 10.82 18.10 -12.60
C LEU A 95 11.18 17.65 -14.02
N TYR A 96 10.79 18.43 -15.03
CA TYR A 96 11.17 18.21 -16.42
C TYR A 96 12.70 18.28 -16.61
N ALA A 97 13.37 19.26 -15.99
CA ALA A 97 14.83 19.37 -16.06
C ALA A 97 15.53 18.16 -15.44
N LEU A 98 15.05 17.67 -14.28
CA LEU A 98 15.54 16.44 -13.66
C LEU A 98 15.39 15.23 -14.59
N ALA A 99 14.22 15.04 -15.21
CA ALA A 99 13.99 13.98 -16.19
C ALA A 99 15.01 14.04 -17.35
N ARG A 100 15.24 15.24 -17.90
CA ARG A 100 16.21 15.46 -18.99
C ARG A 100 17.64 15.18 -18.58
N LEU A 101 18.03 15.54 -17.37
CA LEU A 101 19.38 15.31 -16.84
C LEU A 101 19.62 13.83 -16.54
N MET A 102 18.61 13.13 -16.01
CA MET A 102 18.65 11.68 -15.83
C MET A 102 18.82 10.98 -17.18
N GLN A 103 18.03 11.35 -18.19
CA GLN A 103 18.12 10.81 -19.54
C GLN A 103 19.49 11.09 -20.18
N LYS A 104 20.03 12.31 -20.04
CA LYS A 104 21.38 12.66 -20.53
C LYS A 104 22.49 11.78 -19.91
N ARG A 105 22.27 11.26 -18.71
CA ARG A 105 23.21 10.42 -17.96
C ARG A 105 22.73 8.98 -17.79
N GLU A 106 21.79 8.53 -18.62
CA GLU A 106 21.10 7.23 -18.44
C GLU A 106 22.07 6.05 -18.33
N ARG A 107 23.13 6.05 -19.14
CA ARG A 107 24.14 4.98 -19.13
C ARG A 107 24.98 5.00 -17.85
N LEU A 108 25.30 6.18 -17.33
CA LEU A 108 26.02 6.30 -16.05
C LEU A 108 25.15 5.77 -14.90
N PHE A 109 23.86 6.15 -14.87
CA PHE A 109 22.92 5.58 -13.89
C PHE A 109 22.82 4.07 -14.01
N ALA A 110 22.65 3.53 -15.22
CA ALA A 110 22.47 2.09 -15.40
C ALA A 110 23.69 1.28 -14.96
N VAL A 111 24.90 1.74 -15.30
CA VAL A 111 26.15 1.08 -14.88
C VAL A 111 26.34 1.21 -13.36
N LEU A 112 26.07 2.38 -12.78
CA LEU A 112 26.22 2.59 -11.34
C LEU A 112 25.20 1.77 -10.53
N GLU A 113 23.96 1.68 -10.99
CA GLU A 113 22.91 0.84 -10.38
C GLU A 113 23.34 -0.63 -10.41
N THR A 114 23.87 -1.10 -11.55
CA THR A 114 24.36 -2.48 -11.70
C THR A 114 25.53 -2.79 -10.77
N LEU A 115 26.48 -1.86 -10.63
CA LEU A 115 27.62 -2.03 -9.74
C LEU A 115 27.21 -2.09 -8.26
N ASP A 116 26.31 -1.21 -7.85
CA ASP A 116 25.90 -1.03 -6.45
C ASP A 116 24.88 -2.10 -6.00
N ASN A 117 23.99 -2.54 -6.88
CA ASN A 117 22.92 -3.49 -6.56
C ASN A 117 23.19 -4.94 -7.01
N GLY A 118 23.91 -5.16 -8.10
CA GLY A 118 24.18 -6.50 -8.65
C GLY A 118 23.25 -6.97 -9.78
N LYS A 119 22.19 -6.22 -10.09
CA LYS A 119 21.27 -6.52 -11.20
C LYS A 119 21.92 -6.48 -12.59
N PRO A 120 21.45 -7.28 -13.56
CA PRO A 120 21.92 -7.24 -14.94
C PRO A 120 21.80 -5.83 -15.54
N ILE A 121 22.84 -5.40 -16.23
CA ILE A 121 22.91 -4.08 -16.87
C ILE A 121 21.78 -3.84 -17.88
N ARG A 122 21.26 -4.92 -18.48
CA ARG A 122 20.12 -4.87 -19.39
C ARG A 122 18.87 -4.38 -18.66
N GLU A 123 18.60 -4.85 -17.45
CA GLU A 123 17.46 -4.40 -16.66
C GLU A 123 17.62 -2.95 -16.21
N SER A 124 18.79 -2.59 -15.68
CA SER A 124 19.11 -1.22 -15.31
C SER A 124 18.89 -0.23 -16.47
N ARG A 125 19.30 -0.62 -17.69
CA ARG A 125 19.24 0.23 -18.89
C ARG A 125 17.85 0.27 -19.52
N ASP A 126 17.17 -0.86 -19.61
CA ASP A 126 15.96 -0.99 -20.41
C ASP A 126 14.69 -0.82 -19.57
N ILE A 127 14.77 -0.95 -18.23
CA ILE A 127 13.63 -0.87 -17.30
C ILE A 127 13.82 0.24 -16.26
N ASP A 128 14.78 0.11 -15.34
CA ASP A 128 14.90 0.98 -14.15
C ASP A 128 15.06 2.46 -14.53
N VAL A 129 16.07 2.78 -15.32
CA VAL A 129 16.39 4.17 -15.69
C VAL A 129 15.29 4.79 -16.56
N PRO A 130 14.78 4.14 -17.63
CA PRO A 130 13.67 4.67 -18.42
C PRO A 130 12.40 4.91 -17.59
N LEU A 131 12.04 3.99 -16.70
CA LEU A 131 10.89 4.18 -15.82
C LEU A 131 11.11 5.32 -14.82
N ALA A 132 12.31 5.46 -14.25
CA ALA A 132 12.63 6.56 -13.35
C ALA A 132 12.51 7.91 -14.06
N VAL A 133 13.02 8.01 -15.29
CA VAL A 133 12.87 9.19 -16.16
C VAL A 133 11.40 9.46 -16.47
N ARG A 134 10.63 8.41 -16.82
CA ARG A 134 9.19 8.48 -17.09
C ARG A 134 8.41 9.03 -15.90
N HIS A 135 8.77 8.68 -14.67
CA HIS A 135 8.13 9.20 -13.45
C HIS A 135 8.33 10.71 -13.30
N PHE A 136 9.54 11.24 -13.51
CA PHE A 136 9.77 12.68 -13.44
C PHE A 136 9.04 13.44 -14.57
N TYR A 137 9.02 12.90 -15.80
CA TYR A 137 8.24 13.51 -16.89
C TYR A 137 6.75 13.54 -16.58
N HIS A 138 6.18 12.43 -16.10
CA HIS A 138 4.76 12.34 -15.79
C HIS A 138 4.38 13.32 -14.68
N HIS A 139 5.14 13.36 -13.59
CA HIS A 139 4.83 14.20 -12.45
C HIS A 139 5.14 15.68 -12.69
N ALA A 140 5.98 16.03 -13.67
CA ALA A 140 6.04 17.40 -14.17
C ALA A 140 4.67 17.87 -14.69
N GLY A 141 3.94 17.00 -15.40
CA GLY A 141 2.56 17.28 -15.81
C GLY A 141 1.59 17.41 -14.64
N TRP A 142 1.71 16.55 -13.62
CA TRP A 142 0.90 16.70 -12.41
C TRP A 142 1.18 18.00 -11.65
N ALA A 143 2.43 18.47 -11.62
CA ALA A 143 2.76 19.76 -11.03
C ALA A 143 2.07 20.92 -11.78
N GLU A 144 2.09 20.90 -13.12
CA GLU A 144 1.42 21.89 -13.97
C GLU A 144 -0.11 21.91 -13.73
N LEU A 145 -0.72 20.75 -13.55
CA LEU A 145 -2.18 20.59 -13.43
C LEU A 145 -2.70 20.61 -11.98
N ALA A 146 -1.83 20.68 -10.97
CA ALA A 146 -2.19 20.46 -9.57
C ALA A 146 -3.33 21.36 -9.08
N GLU A 147 -3.30 22.66 -9.43
CA GLU A 147 -4.30 23.64 -9.01
C GLU A 147 -5.68 23.39 -9.65
N VAL A 148 -5.72 22.79 -10.84
CA VAL A 148 -6.96 22.48 -11.58
C VAL A 148 -7.55 21.15 -11.13
N GLU A 149 -6.70 20.14 -10.96
CA GLU A 149 -7.13 18.76 -10.66
C GLU A 149 -7.34 18.49 -9.17
N PHE A 150 -6.76 19.31 -8.30
CA PHE A 150 -6.82 19.21 -6.84
C PHE A 150 -7.01 20.58 -6.14
N PRO A 151 -8.03 21.38 -6.52
CA PRO A 151 -8.16 22.77 -6.08
C PRO A 151 -8.29 22.94 -4.55
N ASP A 152 -8.86 21.97 -3.86
CA ASP A 152 -9.08 22.00 -2.40
C ASP A 152 -7.98 21.29 -1.59
N HIS A 153 -6.86 20.95 -2.22
CA HIS A 153 -5.76 20.23 -1.60
C HIS A 153 -4.50 21.10 -1.49
N ARG A 154 -3.68 20.77 -0.50
CA ARG A 154 -2.39 21.43 -0.25
C ARG A 154 -1.28 20.39 -0.01
N PRO A 155 0.00 20.71 -0.24
CA PRO A 155 1.08 19.83 0.19
C PRO A 155 1.01 19.56 1.71
N HIS A 156 1.46 18.38 2.13
CA HIS A 156 1.68 18.08 3.55
C HIS A 156 2.77 18.96 4.16
N GLY A 157 3.85 19.21 3.42
CA GLY A 157 5.02 19.97 3.87
C GLY A 157 6.31 19.17 3.68
N VAL A 158 6.90 18.66 4.76
CA VAL A 158 8.13 17.86 4.74
C VAL A 158 7.80 16.37 4.71
N CYS A 159 8.26 15.66 3.67
CA CYS A 159 8.13 14.22 3.54
C CYS A 159 9.44 13.51 3.92
N GLY A 160 9.39 12.65 4.93
CA GLY A 160 10.43 11.66 5.21
C GLY A 160 10.22 10.42 4.35
N GLN A 161 11.22 10.01 3.59
CA GLN A 161 11.11 8.94 2.60
C GLN A 161 12.21 7.91 2.82
N ILE A 162 11.84 6.63 2.87
CA ILE A 162 12.76 5.52 3.10
C ILE A 162 12.46 4.45 2.05
N ILE A 163 13.48 4.06 1.29
CA ILE A 163 13.35 3.17 0.14
C ILE A 163 14.22 1.92 0.28
N PRO A 164 13.83 0.79 -0.33
CA PRO A 164 14.58 -0.45 -0.30
C PRO A 164 15.73 -0.42 -1.32
N TRP A 165 16.50 -1.51 -1.34
CA TRP A 165 17.70 -1.66 -2.14
C TRP A 165 17.49 -2.28 -3.53
N ASN A 166 16.30 -2.83 -3.82
CA ASN A 166 16.11 -3.67 -5.00
C ASN A 166 15.95 -2.90 -6.32
N PHE A 167 15.34 -1.70 -6.27
CA PHE A 167 15.27 -0.78 -7.41
C PHE A 167 15.64 0.65 -6.94
N PRO A 168 16.91 0.91 -6.58
CA PRO A 168 17.29 2.13 -5.85
C PRO A 168 16.83 3.43 -6.53
N LEU A 169 17.16 3.62 -7.81
CA LEU A 169 16.83 4.84 -8.55
C LEU A 169 15.33 4.93 -8.87
N LEU A 170 14.71 3.80 -9.25
CA LEU A 170 13.28 3.77 -9.56
C LEU A 170 12.44 4.05 -8.31
N MET A 171 12.76 3.45 -7.16
CA MET A 171 12.09 3.72 -5.89
C MET A 171 12.30 5.16 -5.44
N LEU A 172 13.49 5.74 -5.64
CA LEU A 172 13.71 7.18 -5.44
C LEU A 172 12.74 7.99 -6.29
N SER A 173 12.57 7.65 -7.56
CA SER A 173 11.67 8.38 -8.47
C SER A 173 10.19 8.27 -8.06
N TRP A 174 9.74 7.09 -7.60
CA TRP A 174 8.38 6.86 -7.12
C TRP A 174 8.05 7.72 -5.90
N LYS A 175 9.05 8.05 -5.07
CA LYS A 175 8.88 8.86 -3.87
C LYS A 175 9.08 10.35 -4.11
N ILE A 176 10.17 10.76 -4.76
CA ILE A 176 10.54 12.17 -4.90
C ILE A 176 9.64 12.87 -5.94
N ALA A 177 9.37 12.25 -7.09
CA ALA A 177 8.65 12.91 -8.18
C ALA A 177 7.24 13.40 -7.77
N PRO A 178 6.35 12.57 -7.20
CA PRO A 178 5.03 13.05 -6.74
C PRO A 178 5.13 14.02 -5.56
N ALA A 179 6.06 13.82 -4.63
CA ALA A 179 6.24 14.72 -3.50
C ALA A 179 6.55 16.15 -3.95
N LEU A 180 7.53 16.30 -4.85
CA LEU A 180 7.91 17.59 -5.41
C LEU A 180 6.79 18.20 -6.27
N ALA A 181 6.09 17.39 -7.06
CA ALA A 181 4.98 17.86 -7.89
C ALA A 181 3.84 18.47 -7.06
N ALA A 182 3.48 17.81 -5.96
CA ALA A 182 2.49 18.28 -5.00
C ALA A 182 2.94 19.51 -4.20
N GLY A 183 4.21 19.93 -4.29
CA GLY A 183 4.75 21.08 -3.57
C GLY A 183 5.35 20.75 -2.19
N ASN A 184 5.67 19.49 -1.93
CA ASN A 184 6.36 19.07 -0.71
C ASN A 184 7.89 19.18 -0.86
N THR A 185 8.61 19.25 0.25
CA THR A 185 10.06 19.04 0.31
C THR A 185 10.37 17.66 0.90
N VAL A 186 11.55 17.12 0.61
CA VAL A 186 11.88 15.73 0.94
C VAL A 186 13.18 15.60 1.73
N VAL A 187 13.18 14.65 2.65
CA VAL A 187 14.37 14.02 3.23
C VAL A 187 14.28 12.54 2.90
N LEU A 188 15.14 12.05 2.01
CA LEU A 188 15.15 10.67 1.56
C LEU A 188 16.36 9.91 2.12
N LYS A 189 16.14 8.67 2.57
CA LYS A 189 17.18 7.74 3.00
C LYS A 189 17.20 6.51 2.07
N PRO A 190 18.20 6.37 1.17
CA PRO A 190 18.35 5.18 0.33
C PRO A 190 18.82 4.00 1.20
N ALA A 191 18.53 2.76 0.80
CA ALA A 191 19.02 1.59 1.52
C ALA A 191 20.56 1.61 1.66
N GLU A 192 21.07 1.05 2.76
CA GLU A 192 22.52 1.06 3.07
C GLU A 192 23.32 0.25 2.05
N GLN A 193 22.72 -0.78 1.46
CA GLN A 193 23.35 -1.61 0.44
C GLN A 193 23.55 -0.86 -0.88
N THR A 194 22.68 0.10 -1.20
CA THR A 194 22.60 0.71 -2.54
C THR A 194 22.42 2.24 -2.53
N PRO A 195 23.38 3.01 -1.98
CA PRO A 195 23.24 4.46 -1.85
C PRO A 195 23.64 5.26 -3.10
N LEU A 196 24.36 4.68 -4.06
CA LEU A 196 25.18 5.46 -4.99
C LEU A 196 24.37 6.22 -6.04
N THR A 197 23.32 5.62 -6.62
CA THR A 197 22.49 6.32 -7.61
C THR A 197 21.63 7.42 -7.01
N ALA A 198 21.25 7.31 -5.73
CA ALA A 198 20.62 8.41 -5.01
C ALA A 198 21.59 9.60 -4.84
N LEU A 199 22.86 9.33 -4.54
CA LEU A 199 23.89 10.37 -4.44
C LEU A 199 24.21 11.00 -5.80
N LEU A 200 24.22 10.22 -6.89
CA LEU A 200 24.32 10.75 -8.24
C LEU A 200 23.11 11.64 -8.59
N PHE A 201 21.89 11.25 -8.18
CA PHE A 201 20.68 12.05 -8.37
C PHE A 201 20.78 13.41 -7.65
N ALA A 202 21.36 13.46 -6.45
CA ALA A 202 21.56 14.72 -5.71
C ALA A 202 22.37 15.77 -6.50
N GLU A 203 23.33 15.34 -7.32
CA GLU A 203 24.08 16.27 -8.19
C GLU A 203 23.17 16.90 -9.26
N LEU A 204 22.21 16.13 -9.77
CA LEU A 204 21.24 16.63 -10.73
C LEU A 204 20.34 17.70 -10.13
N CYS A 205 20.04 17.61 -8.82
CA CYS A 205 19.25 18.64 -8.15
C CYS A 205 19.94 20.01 -8.21
N ILE A 206 21.28 20.06 -8.13
CA ILE A 206 22.04 21.30 -8.27
C ILE A 206 21.96 21.81 -9.72
N GLU A 207 22.22 20.95 -10.71
CA GLU A 207 22.23 21.32 -12.13
C GLU A 207 20.83 21.71 -12.65
N ALA A 208 19.78 21.07 -12.15
CA ALA A 208 18.38 21.42 -12.42
C ALA A 208 17.93 22.72 -11.70
N GLY A 209 18.81 23.34 -10.91
CA GLY A 209 18.55 24.58 -10.20
C GLY A 209 17.48 24.46 -9.12
N LEU A 210 17.30 23.29 -8.51
CA LEU A 210 16.33 23.14 -7.41
C LEU A 210 16.68 24.09 -6.26
N PRO A 211 15.69 24.76 -5.64
CA PRO A 211 15.95 25.56 -4.46
C PRO A 211 16.59 24.71 -3.34
N LYS A 212 17.57 25.31 -2.65
CA LYS A 212 18.31 24.62 -1.59
C LYS A 212 17.37 24.11 -0.50
N GLY A 213 17.54 22.85 -0.11
CA GLY A 213 16.73 22.19 0.91
C GLY A 213 15.45 21.54 0.39
N VAL A 214 15.06 21.73 -0.88
CA VAL A 214 13.88 21.05 -1.45
C VAL A 214 14.06 19.54 -1.49
N VAL A 215 15.25 19.08 -1.85
CA VAL A 215 15.67 17.68 -1.76
C VAL A 215 16.86 17.59 -0.80
N ASN A 216 16.80 16.64 0.12
CA ASN A 216 17.89 16.26 1.01
C ASN A 216 18.00 14.74 1.00
N ILE A 217 19.23 14.21 0.93
CA ILE A 217 19.50 12.77 0.93
C ILE A 217 20.48 12.48 2.06
N VAL A 218 20.05 11.65 3.00
CA VAL A 218 20.86 11.19 4.12
C VAL A 218 21.04 9.68 4.01
N THR A 219 22.27 9.25 3.88
CA THR A 219 22.67 7.83 3.84
C THR A 219 22.83 7.29 5.25
N GLY A 220 22.76 5.97 5.42
CA GLY A 220 22.95 5.31 6.72
C GLY A 220 22.17 4.00 6.80
N ASP A 221 22.26 3.31 7.92
CA ASP A 221 21.54 2.07 8.22
C ASP A 221 20.07 2.30 8.65
N GLY A 222 19.47 1.31 9.31
CA GLY A 222 18.13 1.39 9.88
C GLY A 222 17.97 2.45 10.98
N THR A 223 19.04 2.84 11.67
CA THR A 223 18.99 3.82 12.77
C THR A 223 18.71 5.23 12.23
N ALA A 224 19.32 5.61 11.10
CA ALA A 224 19.00 6.86 10.39
C ALA A 224 17.54 6.88 9.91
N GLY A 225 17.04 5.74 9.44
CA GLY A 225 15.63 5.56 9.06
C GLY A 225 14.68 5.77 10.24
N ALA A 226 14.95 5.15 11.39
CA ALA A 226 14.15 5.32 12.61
C ALA A 226 14.15 6.78 13.08
N ALA A 227 15.32 7.43 13.11
CA ALA A 227 15.43 8.84 13.47
C ALA A 227 14.58 9.75 12.55
N LEU A 228 14.53 9.45 11.24
CA LEU A 228 13.69 10.19 10.30
C LEU A 228 12.20 10.01 10.55
N VAL A 229 11.77 8.78 10.87
CA VAL A 229 10.36 8.46 11.16
C VAL A 229 9.88 9.17 12.42
N GLU A 230 10.71 9.17 13.47
CA GLU A 230 10.38 9.74 14.78
C GLU A 230 10.47 11.28 14.79
N HIS A 231 11.20 11.88 13.83
CA HIS A 231 11.45 13.32 13.81
C HIS A 231 10.15 14.15 13.79
N ALA A 232 10.00 15.07 14.75
CA ALA A 232 8.79 15.88 14.92
C ALA A 232 8.54 16.86 13.75
N GLY A 233 9.61 17.26 13.07
CA GLY A 233 9.56 18.18 11.92
C GLY A 233 9.14 17.56 10.58
N VAL A 234 8.69 16.29 10.54
CA VAL A 234 8.22 15.61 9.32
C VAL A 234 6.69 15.49 9.35
N ASP A 235 6.03 15.78 8.23
CA ASP A 235 4.56 15.77 8.11
C ASP A 235 4.01 14.51 7.44
N LYS A 236 4.84 13.83 6.62
CA LYS A 236 4.49 12.58 5.94
C LYS A 236 5.65 11.60 5.98
N ILE A 237 5.36 10.33 6.24
CA ILE A 237 6.26 9.21 6.00
C ILE A 237 5.78 8.40 4.80
N ALA A 238 6.68 8.14 3.85
CA ALA A 238 6.48 7.19 2.77
C ALA A 238 7.59 6.14 2.84
N PHE A 239 7.21 4.89 3.09
CA PHE A 239 8.14 3.79 3.28
C PHE A 239 7.85 2.67 2.29
N THR A 240 8.93 2.14 1.69
CA THR A 240 8.89 0.86 0.99
C THR A 240 9.92 -0.08 1.60
N GLY A 241 9.51 -1.32 1.90
CA GLY A 241 10.41 -2.32 2.50
C GLY A 241 9.64 -3.47 3.15
N SER A 242 10.22 -4.10 4.17
CA SER A 242 9.59 -5.28 4.79
C SER A 242 8.38 -4.94 5.65
N THR A 243 7.42 -5.88 5.70
CA THR A 243 6.21 -5.75 6.53
C THR A 243 6.53 -5.48 8.00
N GLU A 244 7.52 -6.18 8.56
CA GLU A 244 7.93 -6.01 9.95
C GLU A 244 8.45 -4.60 10.27
N VAL A 245 9.18 -3.97 9.34
CA VAL A 245 9.57 -2.56 9.50
C VAL A 245 8.36 -1.65 9.36
N GLY A 246 7.45 -1.95 8.43
CA GLY A 246 6.16 -1.24 8.30
C GLY A 246 5.36 -1.21 9.61
N ARG A 247 5.30 -2.33 10.34
CA ARG A 247 4.66 -2.40 11.68
C ARG A 247 5.34 -1.48 12.70
N LYS A 248 6.68 -1.49 12.74
CA LYS A 248 7.45 -0.61 13.62
C LYS A 248 7.19 0.87 13.30
N ILE A 249 7.13 1.22 12.02
CA ILE A 249 6.83 2.59 11.57
C ILE A 249 5.39 2.98 11.96
N ARG A 250 4.40 2.09 11.80
CA ARG A 250 3.03 2.35 12.24
C ARG A 250 2.96 2.63 13.75
N HIS A 251 3.69 1.87 14.56
CA HIS A 251 3.80 2.14 16.00
C HIS A 251 4.46 3.49 16.29
N ALA A 252 5.64 3.76 15.72
CA ALA A 252 6.40 4.99 15.97
C ALA A 252 5.65 6.27 15.56
N THR A 253 4.74 6.17 14.59
CA THR A 253 3.95 7.31 14.09
C THR A 253 2.56 7.43 14.73
N ALA A 254 2.15 6.49 15.60
CA ALA A 254 0.77 6.40 16.07
C ALA A 254 0.28 7.63 16.84
N GLY A 255 1.13 8.20 17.71
CA GLY A 255 0.83 9.41 18.49
C GLY A 255 1.03 10.72 17.71
N THR A 256 1.11 10.67 16.38
CA THR A 256 1.39 11.85 15.55
C THR A 256 0.33 12.06 14.47
N GLU A 257 0.28 13.28 13.94
CA GLU A 257 -0.56 13.67 12.79
C GLU A 257 0.12 13.39 11.44
N LYS A 258 1.22 12.62 11.44
CA LYS A 258 1.94 12.27 10.22
C LYS A 258 1.04 11.47 9.28
N ALA A 259 0.97 11.89 8.02
CA ALA A 259 0.45 11.04 6.95
C ALA A 259 1.40 9.86 6.73
N LEU A 260 0.86 8.68 6.40
CA LEU A 260 1.64 7.46 6.26
C LEU A 260 1.24 6.69 5.01
N THR A 261 2.22 6.30 4.21
CA THR A 261 2.08 5.35 3.10
C THR A 261 3.09 4.24 3.32
N LEU A 262 2.64 2.98 3.21
CA LEU A 262 3.45 1.79 3.40
C LEU A 262 3.28 0.88 2.17
N GLU A 263 4.37 0.64 1.45
CA GLU A 263 4.44 -0.36 0.38
C GLU A 263 5.33 -1.51 0.85
N LEU A 264 4.73 -2.66 1.13
CA LEU A 264 5.38 -3.73 1.88
C LEU A 264 5.55 -5.01 1.05
N GLY A 265 5.92 -6.10 1.71
CA GLY A 265 6.19 -7.39 1.05
C GLY A 265 5.00 -7.98 0.30
N GLY A 266 5.28 -8.94 -0.56
CA GLY A 266 4.28 -9.64 -1.35
C GLY A 266 4.68 -11.09 -1.65
N LYS A 267 3.67 -11.96 -1.77
CA LYS A 267 3.82 -13.31 -2.34
C LYS A 267 2.86 -13.49 -3.50
N SER A 268 3.05 -12.66 -4.53
CA SER A 268 2.10 -12.51 -5.63
C SER A 268 1.85 -13.84 -6.34
N PRO A 269 0.57 -14.24 -6.52
CA PRO A 269 0.24 -15.43 -7.29
C PRO A 269 0.41 -15.19 -8.80
N PHE A 270 0.88 -16.22 -9.50
CA PHE A 270 0.97 -16.29 -10.95
C PHE A 270 0.07 -17.45 -11.43
N ILE A 271 -1.11 -17.13 -11.92
CA ILE A 271 -2.19 -18.09 -12.15
C ILE A 271 -2.25 -18.46 -13.63
N VAL A 272 -2.09 -19.73 -13.96
CA VAL A 272 -2.08 -20.25 -15.34
C VAL A 272 -3.22 -21.22 -15.54
N PHE A 273 -4.20 -20.83 -16.35
CA PHE A 273 -5.32 -21.69 -16.76
C PHE A 273 -4.93 -22.59 -17.93
N ALA A 274 -5.70 -23.66 -18.15
CA ALA A 274 -5.47 -24.60 -19.25
C ALA A 274 -5.58 -23.95 -20.64
N GLU A 275 -6.35 -22.86 -20.75
CA GLU A 275 -6.59 -22.09 -21.98
C GLU A 275 -5.55 -20.98 -22.18
N ALA A 276 -4.52 -20.86 -21.33
CA ALA A 276 -3.46 -19.88 -21.51
C ALA A 276 -2.57 -20.21 -22.73
N ASP A 277 -2.00 -19.18 -23.35
CA ASP A 277 -0.77 -19.35 -24.10
C ASP A 277 0.35 -19.78 -23.13
N LEU A 278 0.65 -21.07 -23.11
CA LEU A 278 1.63 -21.64 -22.19
C LEU A 278 3.04 -21.14 -22.50
N ASP A 279 3.39 -20.85 -23.75
CA ASP A 279 4.75 -20.40 -24.08
C ASP A 279 4.93 -18.94 -23.64
N ALA A 280 3.92 -18.09 -23.87
CA ALA A 280 3.90 -16.72 -23.33
C ALA A 280 3.90 -16.71 -21.80
N ALA A 281 3.12 -17.58 -21.15
CA ALA A 281 3.10 -17.69 -19.69
C ALA A 281 4.45 -18.15 -19.12
N ILE A 282 5.20 -19.00 -19.83
CA ILE A 282 6.54 -19.43 -19.43
C ILE A 282 7.54 -18.27 -19.49
N GLU A 283 7.56 -17.48 -20.56
CA GLU A 283 8.38 -16.26 -20.59
C GLU A 283 7.89 -15.24 -19.55
N GLY A 284 6.59 -15.17 -19.30
CA GLY A 284 6.01 -14.40 -18.20
C GLY A 284 6.57 -14.82 -16.83
N VAL A 285 6.81 -16.11 -16.57
CA VAL A 285 7.48 -16.52 -15.33
C VAL A 285 8.90 -15.96 -15.27
N VAL A 286 9.62 -15.94 -16.39
CA VAL A 286 10.97 -15.34 -16.45
C VAL A 286 10.94 -13.88 -16.05
N ASP A 287 10.03 -13.11 -16.63
CA ASP A 287 9.83 -11.71 -16.31
C ASP A 287 9.29 -11.50 -14.88
N ALA A 288 8.64 -12.50 -14.29
CA ALA A 288 8.03 -12.42 -12.96
C ALA A 288 8.98 -12.71 -11.80
N ILE A 289 9.89 -13.69 -11.93
CA ILE A 289 10.73 -14.18 -10.81
C ILE A 289 12.22 -14.14 -11.09
N TRP A 290 12.64 -14.12 -12.34
CA TRP A 290 14.06 -14.08 -12.69
C TRP A 290 14.52 -12.67 -13.07
N PHE A 291 13.59 -11.80 -13.46
CA PHE A 291 13.75 -10.34 -13.41
C PHE A 291 14.25 -9.89 -12.03
N ASN A 292 15.33 -9.10 -12.02
CA ASN A 292 15.99 -8.58 -10.83
C ASN A 292 16.27 -9.66 -9.78
N GLN A 293 16.67 -10.85 -10.23
CA GLN A 293 17.00 -12.02 -9.39
C GLN A 293 15.86 -12.39 -8.42
N GLY A 294 14.60 -12.06 -8.74
CA GLY A 294 13.45 -12.28 -7.87
C GLY A 294 13.38 -11.37 -6.65
N GLU A 295 14.25 -10.36 -6.56
CA GLU A 295 14.26 -9.30 -5.55
C GLU A 295 13.23 -8.23 -5.93
N VAL A 296 11.98 -8.65 -6.13
CA VAL A 296 10.88 -7.79 -6.60
C VAL A 296 9.68 -7.99 -5.68
N CYS A 297 9.16 -6.92 -5.09
CA CYS A 297 8.04 -7.00 -4.13
C CYS A 297 6.79 -7.65 -4.75
N CYS A 298 6.59 -7.48 -6.05
CA CYS A 298 5.46 -8.02 -6.79
C CYS A 298 5.79 -9.30 -7.58
N ALA A 299 6.95 -9.93 -7.36
CA ALA A 299 7.36 -11.13 -8.08
C ALA A 299 6.28 -12.21 -8.09
N GLY A 300 6.04 -12.83 -9.25
CA GLY A 300 5.14 -13.98 -9.45
C GLY A 300 5.68 -15.28 -8.85
N SER A 301 6.20 -15.19 -7.63
CA SER A 301 6.99 -16.20 -6.94
C SER A 301 6.18 -17.43 -6.49
N ARG A 302 4.86 -17.42 -6.69
CA ARG A 302 3.94 -18.53 -6.38
C ARG A 302 3.07 -18.83 -7.60
N ILE A 303 3.51 -19.80 -8.40
CA ILE A 303 2.80 -20.26 -9.58
C ILE A 303 1.66 -21.20 -9.14
N LEU A 304 0.46 -20.93 -9.64
CA LEU A 304 -0.72 -21.78 -9.56
C LEU A 304 -1.06 -22.21 -10.99
N VAL A 305 -0.93 -23.50 -11.32
CA VAL A 305 -1.20 -24.01 -12.67
C VAL A 305 -2.38 -24.97 -12.66
N GLN A 306 -3.28 -24.86 -13.63
CA GLN A 306 -4.40 -25.79 -13.72
C GLN A 306 -3.91 -27.22 -13.97
N GLU A 307 -4.46 -28.20 -13.25
CA GLU A 307 -3.95 -29.57 -13.17
C GLU A 307 -3.76 -30.23 -14.55
N SER A 308 -4.63 -29.94 -15.51
CA SER A 308 -4.63 -30.53 -16.85
C SER A 308 -3.43 -30.13 -17.72
N VAL A 309 -2.76 -29.01 -17.41
CA VAL A 309 -1.57 -28.52 -18.16
C VAL A 309 -0.31 -28.46 -17.31
N SER A 310 -0.38 -28.83 -16.03
CA SER A 310 0.71 -28.68 -15.06
C SER A 310 1.99 -29.43 -15.44
N GLU A 311 1.88 -30.67 -15.93
CA GLU A 311 3.05 -31.46 -16.35
C GLU A 311 3.77 -30.81 -17.53
N GLN A 312 3.01 -30.43 -18.57
CA GLN A 312 3.54 -29.76 -19.76
C GLN A 312 4.20 -28.43 -19.40
N PHE A 313 3.53 -27.62 -18.58
CA PHE A 313 4.04 -26.33 -18.13
C PHE A 313 5.32 -26.50 -17.31
N THR A 314 5.35 -27.44 -16.35
CA THR A 314 6.51 -27.70 -15.49
C THR A 314 7.73 -28.14 -16.31
N ASN A 315 7.53 -29.00 -17.31
CA ASN A 315 8.62 -29.46 -18.17
C ASN A 315 9.18 -28.34 -19.04
N ARG A 316 8.31 -27.52 -19.64
CA ARG A 316 8.73 -26.33 -20.41
C ARG A 316 9.44 -25.31 -19.54
N LEU A 317 8.96 -25.07 -18.32
CA LEU A 317 9.58 -24.14 -17.37
C LEU A 317 10.98 -24.59 -16.99
N LYS A 318 11.15 -25.88 -16.67
CA LYS A 318 12.47 -26.46 -16.38
C LYS A 318 13.42 -26.35 -17.57
N ALA A 319 12.92 -26.55 -18.79
CA ALA A 319 13.73 -26.39 -20.00
C ALA A 319 14.16 -24.93 -20.19
N ARG A 320 13.22 -23.98 -20.04
CA ARG A 320 13.50 -22.54 -20.15
C ARG A 320 14.43 -22.02 -19.06
N MET A 321 14.26 -22.48 -17.82
CA MET A 321 15.12 -22.10 -16.69
C MET A 321 16.59 -22.49 -16.93
N LYS A 322 16.86 -23.58 -17.65
CA LYS A 322 18.23 -24.01 -18.00
C LYS A 322 18.93 -23.11 -19.01
N THR A 323 18.20 -22.26 -19.74
CA THR A 323 18.79 -21.34 -20.72
C THR A 323 19.16 -19.98 -20.12
N LEU A 324 18.79 -19.72 -18.86
CA LEU A 324 19.14 -18.49 -18.16
C LEU A 324 20.65 -18.44 -17.87
N ARG A 325 21.28 -17.34 -18.28
CA ARG A 325 22.70 -17.10 -18.06
C ARG A 325 22.90 -16.41 -16.71
N VAL A 326 23.46 -17.14 -15.75
CA VAL A 326 23.91 -16.60 -14.46
C VAL A 326 25.37 -16.16 -14.62
N GLY A 327 25.70 -14.91 -14.29
CA GLY A 327 27.06 -14.43 -14.50
C GLY A 327 27.28 -12.96 -14.16
N ASP A 328 28.38 -12.41 -14.68
CA ASP A 328 28.74 -11.00 -14.50
C ASP A 328 27.57 -10.08 -14.93
N PRO A 329 27.00 -9.28 -14.02
CA PRO A 329 25.86 -8.44 -14.34
C PRO A 329 26.19 -7.31 -15.33
N LEU A 330 27.47 -6.99 -15.56
CA LEU A 330 27.87 -6.02 -16.59
C LEU A 330 27.86 -6.61 -18.01
N ASP A 331 27.85 -7.95 -18.15
CA ASP A 331 27.62 -8.56 -19.46
C ASP A 331 26.15 -8.38 -19.87
N LYS A 332 25.94 -7.77 -21.04
CA LYS A 332 24.59 -7.52 -21.60
C LYS A 332 23.82 -8.80 -21.89
N SER A 333 24.54 -9.92 -21.97
CA SER A 333 24.01 -11.27 -22.13
C SER A 333 23.54 -11.90 -20.82
N THR A 334 23.98 -11.43 -19.66
CA THR A 334 23.56 -12.00 -18.37
C THR A 334 22.06 -11.82 -18.17
N ASP A 335 21.42 -12.87 -17.67
CA ASP A 335 19.99 -12.87 -17.30
C ASP A 335 19.83 -12.80 -15.77
N ILE A 336 20.78 -13.37 -15.01
CA ILE A 336 20.75 -13.42 -13.55
C ILE A 336 22.07 -12.89 -13.00
N GLY A 337 22.00 -11.72 -12.37
CA GLY A 337 23.13 -11.09 -11.69
C GLY A 337 23.37 -11.65 -10.28
N ALA A 338 24.10 -10.87 -9.47
CA ALA A 338 24.29 -11.17 -8.05
C ALA A 338 23.11 -10.61 -7.24
N VAL A 339 22.64 -11.35 -6.23
CA VAL A 339 21.72 -10.78 -5.23
C VAL A 339 22.46 -9.72 -4.40
N VAL A 340 21.72 -8.78 -3.84
CA VAL A 340 22.27 -7.51 -3.35
C VAL A 340 23.39 -7.62 -2.32
N ASP A 341 23.39 -8.67 -1.48
CA ASP A 341 24.42 -8.91 -0.49
C ASP A 341 24.46 -10.38 -0.02
N GLN A 342 25.48 -10.70 0.80
CA GLN A 342 25.70 -12.05 1.32
C GLN A 342 24.67 -12.45 2.38
N ILE A 343 24.07 -11.50 3.11
CA ILE A 343 23.03 -11.75 4.12
C ILE A 343 21.75 -12.21 3.41
N GLN A 344 21.38 -11.53 2.33
CA GLN A 344 20.25 -11.86 1.49
C GLN A 344 20.44 -13.23 0.84
N ARG A 345 21.63 -13.52 0.31
CA ARG A 345 21.97 -14.87 -0.18
C ARG A 345 21.74 -15.95 0.88
N GLN A 346 22.22 -15.74 2.11
CA GLN A 346 22.03 -16.69 3.21
C GLN A 346 20.56 -16.88 3.57
N ARG A 347 19.79 -15.78 3.62
CA ARG A 347 18.34 -15.81 3.87
C ARG A 347 17.60 -16.63 2.82
N ILE A 348 17.89 -16.41 1.54
CA ILE A 348 17.27 -17.16 0.44
C ILE A 348 17.56 -18.65 0.60
N CYS A 349 18.84 -19.03 0.78
CA CYS A 349 19.22 -20.44 0.93
C CYS A 349 18.55 -21.10 2.14
N SER A 350 18.48 -20.41 3.30
CA SER A 350 17.83 -20.94 4.50
C SER A 350 16.35 -21.28 4.27
N ILE A 351 15.59 -20.39 3.60
CA ILE A 351 14.16 -20.64 3.32
C ILE A 351 14.00 -21.82 2.35
N VAL A 352 14.90 -21.95 1.36
CA VAL A 352 14.90 -23.08 0.43
C VAL A 352 15.19 -24.39 1.15
N ASP A 353 16.19 -24.42 2.04
CA ASP A 353 16.55 -25.59 2.83
C ASP A 353 15.38 -26.03 3.72
N ASP A 354 14.73 -25.08 4.40
CA ASP A 354 13.53 -25.34 5.22
C ASP A 354 12.36 -25.88 4.37
N ALA A 355 12.15 -25.32 3.16
CA ALA A 355 11.10 -25.77 2.27
C ALA A 355 11.33 -27.22 1.79
N VAL A 356 12.58 -27.57 1.48
CA VAL A 356 12.98 -28.94 1.11
C VAL A 356 12.82 -29.90 2.29
N ALA A 357 13.21 -29.47 3.50
CA ALA A 357 12.99 -30.25 4.73
C ALA A 357 11.48 -30.51 4.99
N GLN A 358 10.61 -29.61 4.54
CA GLN A 358 9.14 -29.74 4.58
C GLN A 358 8.55 -30.51 3.38
N GLY A 359 9.39 -31.19 2.58
CA GLY A 359 8.95 -32.09 1.50
C GLY A 359 8.91 -31.47 0.10
N ALA A 360 9.35 -30.22 -0.08
CA ALA A 360 9.49 -29.64 -1.42
C ALA A 360 10.66 -30.28 -2.19
N VAL A 361 10.53 -30.34 -3.51
CA VAL A 361 11.58 -30.80 -4.42
C VAL A 361 12.12 -29.59 -5.19
N LEU A 362 13.39 -29.27 -4.95
CA LEU A 362 14.12 -28.21 -5.65
C LEU A 362 14.67 -28.72 -7.00
N HIS A 363 14.27 -28.05 -8.07
CA HIS A 363 14.90 -28.15 -9.39
C HIS A 363 15.70 -26.87 -9.60
N GLN A 364 17.01 -26.94 -9.78
CA GLN A 364 17.87 -25.76 -9.85
C GLN A 364 18.71 -25.76 -11.13
N ALA A 365 18.94 -24.57 -11.69
CA ALA A 365 19.95 -24.37 -12.73
C ALA A 365 21.37 -24.58 -12.14
N PRO A 366 22.39 -24.86 -12.97
CA PRO A 366 23.76 -25.00 -12.50
C PRO A 366 24.23 -23.80 -11.65
N ALA A 367 25.07 -24.08 -10.65
CA ALA A 367 25.70 -23.04 -9.84
C ALA A 367 26.67 -22.21 -10.67
N TYR A 368 26.70 -20.89 -10.44
CA TYR A 368 27.74 -20.03 -10.97
C TYR A 368 28.96 -20.12 -10.05
N GLU A 369 30.14 -20.42 -10.61
CA GLU A 369 31.39 -20.59 -9.86
C GLU A 369 32.13 -19.26 -9.59
N GLY A 370 31.56 -18.12 -9.97
CA GLY A 370 32.14 -16.82 -9.73
C GLY A 370 32.15 -16.40 -8.26
N LYS A 371 33.01 -15.44 -7.94
CA LYS A 371 33.03 -14.78 -6.62
C LYS A 371 31.79 -13.89 -6.48
N GLY A 372 31.29 -13.68 -5.26
CA GLY A 372 30.17 -12.78 -4.98
C GLY A 372 28.90 -13.50 -4.53
N SER A 373 27.81 -12.74 -4.48
CA SER A 373 26.52 -13.16 -3.91
C SER A 373 25.59 -13.73 -4.99
N PHE A 374 25.92 -14.90 -5.55
CA PHE A 374 25.08 -15.53 -6.58
C PHE A 374 24.14 -16.59 -6.01
N VAL A 375 22.90 -16.61 -6.52
CA VAL A 375 21.89 -17.66 -6.27
C VAL A 375 21.36 -18.15 -7.61
N SER A 376 21.44 -19.46 -7.84
CA SER A 376 20.95 -20.03 -9.10
C SER A 376 19.42 -20.08 -9.16
N PRO A 377 18.82 -19.79 -10.33
CA PRO A 377 17.41 -20.01 -10.61
C PRO A 377 16.89 -21.35 -10.12
N GLY A 378 15.82 -21.33 -9.33
CA GLY A 378 15.23 -22.53 -8.73
C GLY A 378 13.71 -22.59 -8.86
N LEU A 379 13.21 -23.82 -8.98
CA LEU A 379 11.79 -24.16 -8.99
C LEU A 379 11.52 -25.20 -7.91
N LEU A 380 10.69 -24.86 -6.93
CA LEU A 380 10.19 -25.76 -5.90
C LEU A 380 8.86 -26.38 -6.34
N THR A 381 8.78 -27.71 -6.29
CA THR A 381 7.59 -28.50 -6.64
C THR A 381 7.23 -29.49 -5.51
N GLY A 382 6.07 -30.13 -5.59
CA GLY A 382 5.67 -31.15 -4.60
C GLY A 382 5.32 -30.58 -3.21
N LEU A 383 5.18 -29.26 -3.10
CA LEU A 383 4.85 -28.57 -1.87
C LEU A 383 3.33 -28.36 -1.71
N GLY A 384 2.84 -28.50 -0.48
CA GLY A 384 1.48 -28.12 -0.11
C GLY A 384 1.35 -26.63 0.22
N ALA A 385 0.11 -26.15 0.35
CA ALA A 385 -0.19 -24.74 0.65
C ALA A 385 0.42 -24.22 1.97
N ALA A 386 0.67 -25.11 2.94
CA ALA A 386 1.25 -24.77 4.24
C ALA A 386 2.79 -24.79 4.30
N ASN A 387 3.48 -25.13 3.20
CA ASN A 387 4.94 -25.10 3.14
C ASN A 387 5.44 -23.65 3.28
N ILE A 388 6.54 -23.44 4.01
CA ILE A 388 7.10 -22.11 4.30
C ILE A 388 7.36 -21.27 3.04
N ALA A 389 7.76 -21.88 1.91
CA ALA A 389 8.01 -21.17 0.66
C ALA A 389 6.74 -20.62 -0.01
N ASN A 390 5.54 -21.03 0.44
CA ASN A 390 4.26 -20.48 -0.01
C ASN A 390 3.71 -19.36 0.90
N SER A 391 4.13 -19.30 2.17
CA SER A 391 3.68 -18.29 3.14
C SER A 391 4.67 -17.14 3.32
N GLU A 392 5.96 -17.43 3.28
CA GLU A 392 7.04 -16.46 3.50
C GLU A 392 7.63 -15.96 2.18
N GLU A 393 8.03 -14.69 2.16
CA GLU A 393 8.67 -14.05 1.01
C GLU A 393 10.13 -14.52 0.89
N ILE A 394 10.46 -15.28 -0.15
CA ILE A 394 11.83 -15.74 -0.40
C ILE A 394 12.72 -14.56 -0.82
N PHE A 395 12.20 -13.69 -1.70
CA PHE A 395 12.89 -12.51 -2.24
C PHE A 395 14.23 -12.85 -2.90
N GLY A 396 14.18 -13.78 -3.86
CA GLY A 396 15.32 -14.31 -4.59
C GLY A 396 14.83 -15.12 -5.80
N PRO A 397 15.74 -15.71 -6.61
CA PRO A 397 15.39 -16.25 -7.93
C PRO A 397 14.78 -17.66 -7.84
N ILE A 398 13.90 -17.87 -6.86
CA ILE A 398 13.26 -19.14 -6.52
C ILE A 398 11.74 -18.99 -6.64
N VAL A 399 11.13 -19.87 -7.43
CA VAL A 399 9.69 -19.90 -7.63
C VAL A 399 9.07 -21.18 -7.05
N THR A 400 7.85 -21.09 -6.53
CA THR A 400 7.06 -22.26 -6.14
C THR A 400 6.01 -22.59 -7.20
N LEU A 401 5.68 -23.87 -7.37
CA LEU A 401 4.58 -24.31 -8.23
C LEU A 401 3.63 -25.24 -7.48
N MET A 402 2.35 -24.86 -7.48
CA MET A 402 1.23 -25.67 -7.03
C MET A 402 0.19 -25.80 -8.14
N THR A 403 -0.71 -26.77 -7.99
CA THR A 403 -1.81 -26.99 -8.93
C THR A 403 -3.15 -26.55 -8.36
N PHE A 404 -4.10 -26.27 -9.24
CA PHE A 404 -5.52 -26.14 -8.91
C PHE A 404 -6.38 -26.86 -9.95
N ARG A 405 -7.62 -27.21 -9.60
CA ARG A 405 -8.57 -27.88 -10.49
C ARG A 405 -9.58 -26.92 -11.09
N THR A 406 -10.08 -26.01 -10.26
CA THR A 406 -11.17 -25.09 -10.62
C THR A 406 -10.77 -23.62 -10.47
N PRO A 407 -11.41 -22.68 -11.19
CA PRO A 407 -11.13 -21.26 -11.02
C PRO A 407 -11.35 -20.76 -9.59
N ASN A 408 -12.37 -21.27 -8.88
CA ASN A 408 -12.62 -20.94 -7.48
C ASN A 408 -11.48 -21.39 -6.55
N GLU A 409 -10.94 -22.59 -6.78
CA GLU A 409 -9.78 -23.10 -6.04
C GLU A 409 -8.52 -22.25 -6.33
N ALA A 410 -8.34 -21.79 -7.57
CA ALA A 410 -7.26 -20.86 -7.90
C ALA A 410 -7.37 -19.56 -7.09
N VAL A 411 -8.57 -18.99 -6.97
CA VAL A 411 -8.84 -17.79 -6.16
C VAL A 411 -8.58 -18.05 -4.68
N GLU A 412 -9.02 -19.20 -4.15
CA GLU A 412 -8.78 -19.59 -2.75
C GLU A 412 -7.29 -19.68 -2.45
N LEU A 413 -6.52 -20.40 -3.27
CA LEU A 413 -5.08 -20.55 -3.12
C LEU A 413 -4.34 -19.21 -3.30
N ALA A 414 -4.75 -18.41 -4.28
CA ALA A 414 -4.19 -17.07 -4.53
C ALA A 414 -4.41 -16.15 -3.32
N ASN A 415 -5.58 -16.19 -2.71
CA ASN A 415 -5.95 -15.35 -1.58
C ASN A 415 -5.50 -15.88 -0.23
N ASN A 416 -5.04 -17.14 -0.15
CA ASN A 416 -4.49 -17.78 1.05
C ASN A 416 -3.07 -17.28 1.34
N THR A 417 -3.00 -16.02 1.75
CA THR A 417 -1.78 -15.31 2.17
C THR A 417 -2.18 -14.07 2.95
N ARG A 418 -1.32 -13.62 3.87
CA ARG A 418 -1.48 -12.34 4.58
C ARG A 418 -1.27 -11.12 3.68
N TYR A 419 -0.62 -11.32 2.54
CA TYR A 419 -0.30 -10.29 1.56
C TYR A 419 -1.42 -10.01 0.56
N GLY A 420 -1.25 -8.95 -0.23
CA GLY A 420 -2.16 -8.55 -1.30
C GLY A 420 -1.60 -7.47 -2.20
N LEU A 421 -0.37 -7.66 -2.72
CA LEU A 421 0.30 -6.65 -3.55
C LEU A 421 -0.07 -6.74 -5.03
N ALA A 422 0.41 -7.77 -5.72
CA ALA A 422 0.13 -7.97 -7.15
C ALA A 422 -0.33 -9.40 -7.45
N ALA A 423 -0.84 -9.62 -8.66
CA ALA A 423 -1.17 -10.94 -9.21
C ALA A 423 -1.04 -10.92 -10.74
N SER A 424 -0.75 -12.08 -11.32
CA SER A 424 -0.73 -12.28 -12.76
C SER A 424 -1.69 -13.42 -13.14
N ILE A 425 -2.49 -13.23 -14.17
CA ILE A 425 -3.52 -14.16 -14.63
C ILE A 425 -3.29 -14.46 -16.11
N TRP A 426 -3.15 -15.74 -16.44
CA TRP A 426 -2.88 -16.21 -17.80
C TRP A 426 -4.03 -17.08 -18.29
N THR A 427 -4.71 -16.61 -19.32
CA THR A 427 -5.81 -17.29 -20.01
C THR A 427 -6.14 -16.53 -21.30
N GLU A 428 -6.44 -17.24 -22.39
CA GLU A 428 -6.97 -16.61 -23.61
C GLU A 428 -8.48 -16.31 -23.53
N ASN A 429 -9.14 -16.66 -22.42
CA ASN A 429 -10.55 -16.43 -22.20
C ASN A 429 -10.80 -15.12 -21.43
N ILE A 430 -11.38 -14.14 -22.11
CA ILE A 430 -11.67 -12.82 -21.55
C ILE A 430 -12.60 -12.88 -20.32
N THR A 431 -13.58 -13.78 -20.30
CA THR A 431 -14.51 -13.92 -19.18
C THR A 431 -13.76 -14.43 -17.95
N THR A 432 -12.94 -15.47 -18.11
CA THR A 432 -12.11 -16.00 -17.02
C THR A 432 -11.11 -14.97 -16.53
N ALA A 433 -10.42 -14.26 -17.44
CA ALA A 433 -9.45 -13.24 -17.06
C ALA A 433 -10.05 -12.16 -16.16
N LEU A 434 -11.16 -11.56 -16.59
CA LEU A 434 -11.79 -10.44 -15.88
C LEU A 434 -12.48 -10.89 -14.59
N ASP A 435 -13.12 -12.07 -14.58
CA ASP A 435 -13.76 -12.62 -13.39
C ASP A 435 -12.73 -12.92 -12.29
N ILE A 436 -11.62 -13.57 -12.64
CA ILE A 436 -10.57 -13.91 -11.68
C ILE A 436 -9.84 -12.65 -11.20
N ALA A 437 -9.62 -11.66 -12.08
CA ALA A 437 -9.01 -10.38 -11.69
C ALA A 437 -9.82 -9.63 -10.61
N ALA A 438 -11.15 -9.69 -10.70
CA ALA A 438 -12.03 -9.09 -9.69
C ALA A 438 -11.95 -9.82 -8.34
N GLN A 439 -11.77 -11.14 -8.35
CA GLN A 439 -11.83 -11.97 -7.13
C GLN A 439 -10.50 -12.06 -6.37
N VAL A 440 -9.35 -12.01 -7.05
CA VAL A 440 -8.03 -12.04 -6.40
C VAL A 440 -7.81 -10.76 -5.57
N LYS A 441 -7.33 -10.93 -4.34
CA LYS A 441 -7.05 -9.85 -3.38
C LYS A 441 -5.63 -9.34 -3.58
N ALA A 442 -5.48 -8.48 -4.59
CA ALA A 442 -4.25 -7.79 -4.91
C ALA A 442 -4.55 -6.33 -5.29
N GLY A 443 -3.63 -5.42 -5.01
CA GLY A 443 -3.70 -4.04 -5.47
C GLY A 443 -3.43 -3.89 -6.96
N ILE A 444 -2.68 -4.81 -7.57
CA ILE A 444 -2.38 -4.83 -9.01
C ILE A 444 -2.72 -6.22 -9.56
N VAL A 445 -3.35 -6.26 -10.73
CA VAL A 445 -3.59 -7.50 -11.47
C VAL A 445 -3.18 -7.29 -12.93
N TRP A 446 -2.33 -8.17 -13.44
CA TRP A 446 -1.97 -8.20 -14.85
C TRP A 446 -2.63 -9.39 -15.55
N VAL A 447 -3.34 -9.13 -16.66
CA VAL A 447 -3.89 -10.18 -17.52
C VAL A 447 -2.92 -10.41 -18.69
N ASN A 448 -2.50 -11.67 -18.86
CA ASN A 448 -1.55 -12.12 -19.89
C ASN A 448 -0.24 -11.31 -19.92
N GLY A 449 0.24 -10.94 -18.73
CA GLY A 449 1.44 -10.17 -18.51
C GLY A 449 1.81 -10.13 -17.03
N THR A 450 2.95 -9.53 -16.70
CA THR A 450 3.42 -9.36 -15.32
C THR A 450 4.44 -8.23 -15.24
N ASN A 451 4.67 -7.67 -14.05
CA ASN A 451 5.70 -6.66 -13.80
C ASN A 451 5.64 -5.48 -14.79
N MET A 452 4.42 -5.11 -15.21
CA MET A 452 4.21 -3.95 -16.05
C MET A 452 4.00 -2.72 -15.19
N PHE A 453 4.80 -1.70 -15.45
CA PHE A 453 4.79 -0.44 -14.73
C PHE A 453 4.64 0.74 -15.70
N ASP A 454 3.94 1.77 -15.26
CA ASP A 454 3.96 3.09 -15.87
C ASP A 454 3.69 4.13 -14.77
N ALA A 455 4.24 5.34 -14.93
CA ALA A 455 4.02 6.41 -13.97
C ALA A 455 2.54 6.83 -13.84
N ASN A 456 1.71 6.53 -14.85
CA ASN A 456 0.27 6.78 -14.85
C ASN A 456 -0.56 5.55 -14.41
N ALA A 457 0.06 4.50 -13.87
CA ALA A 457 -0.64 3.37 -13.27
C ALA A 457 -0.51 3.41 -11.74
N PRO A 458 -1.61 3.44 -10.97
CA PRO A 458 -1.53 3.33 -9.52
C PRO A 458 -0.97 1.98 -9.10
N PHE A 459 0.02 1.98 -8.23
CA PHE A 459 0.60 0.79 -7.63
C PHE A 459 0.49 0.87 -6.11
N GLY A 460 0.06 -0.21 -5.46
CA GLY A 460 0.26 -0.36 -4.02
C GLY A 460 -0.53 -1.49 -3.38
N GLY A 461 -0.18 -1.84 -2.15
CA GLY A 461 -0.68 -3.04 -1.47
C GLY A 461 -2.13 -3.00 -0.93
N MET A 462 -2.61 -4.18 -0.58
CA MET A 462 -3.76 -4.44 0.29
C MET A 462 -3.30 -5.35 1.45
N ARG A 463 -4.10 -5.44 2.52
CA ARG A 463 -3.79 -6.29 3.69
C ARG A 463 -2.40 -5.94 4.27
N GLU A 464 -1.56 -6.94 4.56
CA GLU A 464 -0.22 -6.71 5.12
C GLU A 464 0.85 -6.31 4.09
N SER A 465 0.47 -6.18 2.81
CA SER A 465 1.30 -5.50 1.81
C SER A 465 1.24 -3.98 1.94
N GLY A 466 0.47 -3.45 2.91
CA GLY A 466 0.45 -2.04 3.26
C GLY A 466 -0.74 -1.29 2.67
N PHE A 467 -0.62 0.03 2.61
CA PHE A 467 -1.69 0.94 2.22
C PHE A 467 -1.15 2.28 1.67
N GLY A 468 -1.98 2.92 0.85
CA GLY A 468 -1.61 4.04 -0.01
C GLY A 468 -1.36 3.57 -1.44
N ARG A 469 -1.18 4.51 -2.36
CA ARG A 469 -0.85 4.21 -3.76
C ARG A 469 0.25 5.14 -4.23
N GLU A 470 1.05 4.68 -5.17
CA GLU A 470 2.09 5.43 -5.88
C GLU A 470 1.76 5.46 -7.37
N GLY A 471 2.13 6.55 -8.06
CA GLY A 471 1.81 6.76 -9.47
C GLY A 471 0.38 7.25 -9.75
N ALA A 472 0.20 7.81 -10.95
CA ALA A 472 -1.05 8.36 -11.45
C ALA A 472 -1.67 9.45 -10.56
N ARG A 473 -2.97 9.68 -10.74
CA ARG A 473 -3.73 10.64 -9.94
C ARG A 473 -3.89 10.17 -8.49
N GLU A 474 -4.05 8.87 -8.30
CA GLU A 474 -4.24 8.23 -7.01
C GLU A 474 -3.02 8.39 -6.11
N GLY A 475 -1.81 8.25 -6.65
CA GLY A 475 -0.56 8.50 -5.93
C GLY A 475 -0.27 9.97 -5.67
N MET A 476 -0.75 10.89 -6.52
CA MET A 476 -0.69 12.32 -6.24
C MET A 476 -1.50 12.69 -4.98
N LEU A 477 -2.69 12.12 -4.80
CA LEU A 477 -3.51 12.34 -3.60
C LEU A 477 -2.78 11.93 -2.31
N ALA A 478 -1.91 10.92 -2.36
CA ALA A 478 -1.15 10.48 -1.18
C ALA A 478 -0.14 11.53 -0.68
N TYR A 479 0.20 12.53 -1.49
CA TYR A 479 1.12 13.63 -1.16
C TYR A 479 0.42 14.98 -0.96
N LEU A 480 -0.91 14.95 -0.95
CA LEU A 480 -1.78 16.10 -0.81
C LEU A 480 -2.68 15.90 0.43
N ALA A 481 -2.77 16.93 1.27
CA ALA A 481 -3.72 16.98 2.37
C ALA A 481 -4.98 17.74 1.92
N PRO A 482 -6.19 17.22 2.18
CA PRO A 482 -7.39 18.04 2.10
C PRO A 482 -7.36 19.15 3.15
N ALA A 483 -8.31 20.08 3.07
CA ALA A 483 -8.52 21.07 4.13
C ALA A 483 -8.79 20.35 5.47
N ALA A 484 -8.00 20.68 6.49
CA ALA A 484 -8.21 20.13 7.83
C ALA A 484 -9.52 20.67 8.43
N PRO A 485 -10.26 19.85 9.20
CA PRO A 485 -11.40 20.33 9.99
C PRO A 485 -10.99 21.51 10.88
N LYS A 486 -11.89 22.49 11.02
CA LYS A 486 -11.64 23.70 11.83
C LYS A 486 -12.23 23.65 13.24
N GLY A 487 -12.87 22.54 13.61
CA GLY A 487 -13.49 22.38 14.92
C GLY A 487 -12.46 22.28 16.06
N ALA A 488 -12.97 22.26 17.30
CA ALA A 488 -12.13 22.10 18.48
C ALA A 488 -11.59 20.66 18.58
N ALA A 489 -10.53 20.47 19.38
CA ALA A 489 -10.07 19.13 19.70
C ALA A 489 -11.16 18.37 20.49
N ARG A 490 -11.45 17.13 20.06
CA ARG A 490 -12.38 16.23 20.74
C ARG A 490 -11.87 15.92 22.14
N LYS A 491 -12.78 15.99 23.11
CA LYS A 491 -12.48 15.74 24.53
C LYS A 491 -12.68 14.27 24.87
N ALA A 492 -11.85 13.77 25.79
CA ALA A 492 -12.07 12.47 26.38
C ALA A 492 -13.41 12.44 27.13
N VAL A 493 -14.10 11.30 27.07
CA VAL A 493 -15.32 11.02 27.83
C VAL A 493 -15.01 9.91 28.83
N ASP A 494 -15.42 10.11 30.08
CA ASP A 494 -15.22 9.13 31.14
C ASP A 494 -15.90 7.81 30.79
N ALA A 495 -15.23 6.70 31.08
CA ALA A 495 -15.78 5.36 30.84
C ALA A 495 -17.12 5.20 31.57
N PRO A 496 -18.13 4.57 30.94
CA PRO A 496 -19.44 4.43 31.53
C PRO A 496 -19.39 3.48 32.73
N SER A 497 -20.09 3.83 33.80
CA SER A 497 -20.20 2.97 34.98
C SER A 497 -21.26 1.89 34.76
N ALA A 498 -20.91 0.64 35.08
CA ALA A 498 -21.85 -0.49 35.16
C ALA A 498 -22.68 -0.48 36.46
N LEU A 499 -22.37 0.42 37.40
CA LEU A 499 -23.10 0.54 38.66
C LEU A 499 -24.41 1.28 38.42
N PRO A 500 -25.52 0.85 39.04
CA PRO A 500 -26.78 1.55 38.93
C PRO A 500 -26.67 2.93 39.57
N GLU A 501 -26.88 3.99 38.77
CA GLU A 501 -27.31 5.26 39.34
C GLU A 501 -28.72 5.09 39.91
N ALA A 502 -29.02 5.71 41.06
CA ALA A 502 -30.33 5.64 41.68
C ALA A 502 -31.40 6.10 40.66
N GLY A 503 -32.22 5.13 40.20
CA GLY A 503 -33.07 5.31 39.03
C GLY A 503 -34.00 6.52 39.13
N SER A 504 -34.15 7.23 38.01
CA SER A 504 -35.17 8.25 37.80
C SER A 504 -36.57 7.63 37.73
N GLY A 505 -37.10 7.19 38.87
CA GLY A 505 -38.53 7.16 39.23
C GLY A 505 -39.57 6.45 38.35
N ASP A 506 -39.26 5.94 37.16
CA ASP A 506 -40.24 5.34 36.24
C ASP A 506 -40.20 3.80 36.35
N ALA A 507 -41.36 3.18 36.62
CA ALA A 507 -41.49 1.75 36.94
C ALA A 507 -41.31 0.78 35.75
N ILE A 508 -40.96 1.29 34.56
CA ILE A 508 -40.93 0.52 33.30
C ILE A 508 -39.49 0.41 32.77
N ASP A 509 -39.06 -0.82 32.49
CA ASP A 509 -37.78 -1.13 31.86
C ASP A 509 -37.72 -0.56 30.43
N ARG A 510 -36.84 0.42 30.23
CA ARG A 510 -36.55 1.05 28.92
C ARG A 510 -35.17 0.67 28.37
N THR A 511 -34.60 -0.45 28.83
CA THR A 511 -33.26 -0.89 28.45
C THR A 511 -33.18 -1.24 26.97
N ARG A 512 -32.33 -0.51 26.22
CA ARG A 512 -32.04 -0.81 24.81
C ARG A 512 -31.11 -2.03 24.69
N LYS A 513 -30.93 -2.51 23.47
CA LYS A 513 -30.08 -3.65 23.12
C LYS A 513 -29.06 -3.24 22.05
N LEU A 514 -28.00 -4.03 21.89
CA LEU A 514 -27.07 -3.91 20.76
C LEU A 514 -27.81 -4.30 19.48
N TYR A 515 -27.28 -3.92 18.32
CA TYR A 515 -27.80 -4.36 17.02
C TYR A 515 -26.72 -5.15 16.29
N ILE A 516 -26.89 -6.47 16.17
CA ILE A 516 -25.87 -7.37 15.59
C ILE A 516 -26.55 -8.37 14.65
N GLY A 517 -26.09 -8.42 13.41
CA GLY A 517 -26.57 -9.40 12.44
C GLY A 517 -28.06 -9.24 12.08
N GLY A 518 -28.57 -8.00 12.04
CA GLY A 518 -29.97 -7.72 11.70
C GLY A 518 -30.95 -8.01 12.84
N ALA A 519 -30.47 -8.03 14.09
CA ALA A 519 -31.33 -8.28 15.23
C ALA A 519 -30.80 -7.60 16.50
N GLN A 520 -31.73 -7.27 17.40
CA GLN A 520 -31.40 -6.77 18.72
C GLN A 520 -30.80 -7.88 19.60
N LYS A 521 -29.63 -7.64 20.19
CA LYS A 521 -28.92 -8.59 21.06
C LYS A 521 -28.60 -7.96 22.42
N ARG A 522 -28.68 -8.77 23.48
CA ARG A 522 -28.16 -8.35 24.80
C ARG A 522 -26.63 -8.26 24.71
N ALA A 523 -26.02 -7.36 25.48
CA ALA A 523 -24.58 -7.41 25.67
C ALA A 523 -24.18 -8.73 26.33
N ASP A 524 -23.10 -9.32 25.84
CA ASP A 524 -22.51 -10.55 26.39
C ASP A 524 -22.13 -10.37 27.88
N SER A 525 -21.70 -9.16 28.26
CA SER A 525 -21.38 -8.81 29.65
C SER A 525 -22.57 -8.92 30.61
N GLY A 526 -23.80 -8.81 30.10
CA GLY A 526 -25.02 -8.70 30.90
C GLY A 526 -25.23 -7.34 31.57
N TYR A 527 -24.26 -6.41 31.47
CA TYR A 527 -24.34 -5.09 32.10
C TYR A 527 -24.96 -4.04 31.18
N SER A 528 -25.52 -3.00 31.80
CA SER A 528 -25.95 -1.76 31.15
C SER A 528 -25.38 -0.56 31.90
N TYR A 529 -25.37 0.60 31.25
CA TYR A 529 -25.05 1.88 31.87
C TYR A 529 -26.18 2.89 31.63
N ALA A 530 -26.28 3.86 32.55
CA ALA A 530 -27.29 4.90 32.49
C ALA A 530 -26.94 5.97 31.46
N VAL A 531 -27.94 6.39 30.69
CA VAL A 531 -27.91 7.61 29.86
C VAL A 531 -29.21 8.38 30.09
N ALA A 532 -29.28 9.62 29.63
CA ALA A 532 -30.48 10.43 29.81
C ALA A 532 -31.73 9.73 29.23
N GLY A 533 -32.63 9.29 30.12
CA GLY A 533 -33.93 8.71 29.77
C GLY A 533 -33.97 7.20 29.49
N ALA A 534 -32.85 6.47 29.56
CA ALA A 534 -32.82 5.02 29.33
C ALA A 534 -31.57 4.33 29.92
N GLN A 535 -31.59 3.00 29.91
CA GLN A 535 -30.42 2.15 30.14
C GLN A 535 -29.94 1.60 28.79
N VAL A 536 -28.63 1.50 28.62
CA VAL A 536 -28.01 1.04 27.36
C VAL A 536 -26.97 -0.04 27.63
N PRO A 537 -26.82 -1.02 26.74
CA PRO A 537 -25.98 -2.19 26.99
C PRO A 537 -24.49 -1.82 26.99
N LEU A 538 -23.73 -2.42 27.91
CA LEU A 538 -22.28 -2.26 28.00
C LEU A 538 -21.61 -3.39 27.22
N GLY A 539 -21.41 -3.16 25.92
CA GLY A 539 -20.78 -4.11 25.01
C GLY A 539 -19.31 -4.32 25.31
N ASN A 540 -18.81 -5.52 24.98
CA ASN A 540 -17.44 -5.95 25.27
C ASN A 540 -16.74 -6.53 24.02
N ARG A 541 -15.55 -7.11 24.23
CA ARG A 541 -14.79 -7.80 23.17
C ARG A 541 -15.55 -8.94 22.49
N LYS A 542 -16.43 -9.66 23.20
CA LYS A 542 -17.24 -10.74 22.63
C LYS A 542 -18.34 -10.21 21.72
N ASP A 543 -18.94 -9.08 22.06
CA ASP A 543 -19.90 -8.41 21.19
C ASP A 543 -19.26 -7.92 19.89
N ILE A 544 -18.05 -7.35 19.95
CA ILE A 544 -17.27 -7.00 18.74
C ILE A 544 -17.01 -8.24 17.88
N ARG A 545 -16.55 -9.35 18.48
CA ARG A 545 -16.32 -10.61 17.74
C ARG A 545 -17.60 -11.08 17.04
N ASN A 546 -18.72 -11.10 17.76
CA ASN A 546 -20.01 -11.53 17.20
C ASN A 546 -20.45 -10.60 16.04
N ALA A 547 -20.19 -9.29 16.15
CA ALA A 547 -20.45 -8.33 15.09
C ALA A 547 -19.56 -8.53 13.86
N VAL A 548 -18.27 -8.83 14.06
CA VAL A 548 -17.36 -9.16 12.95
C VAL A 548 -17.78 -10.46 12.26
N GLU A 549 -18.15 -11.50 13.01
CA GLU A 549 -18.68 -12.76 12.44
C GLU A 549 -19.97 -12.52 11.64
N ALA A 550 -20.86 -11.64 12.11
CA ALA A 550 -22.07 -11.27 11.40
C ALA A 550 -21.76 -10.46 10.12
N ALA A 551 -20.84 -9.51 10.19
CA ALA A 551 -20.39 -8.71 9.05
C ALA A 551 -19.67 -9.56 7.99
N ASP A 552 -18.93 -10.58 8.40
CA ASP A 552 -18.28 -11.53 7.50
C ASP A 552 -19.32 -12.38 6.75
N LYS A 553 -20.32 -12.92 7.46
CA LYS A 553 -21.46 -13.64 6.84
C LYS A 553 -22.27 -12.77 5.88
N ALA A 554 -22.30 -11.46 6.10
CA ALA A 554 -22.90 -10.47 5.21
C ALA A 554 -22.02 -10.08 4.01
N GLY A 555 -20.96 -10.84 3.70
CA GLY A 555 -19.99 -10.55 2.64
C GLY A 555 -20.58 -10.37 1.24
N LYS A 556 -21.77 -10.92 0.97
CA LYS A 556 -22.51 -10.70 -0.29
C LYS A 556 -22.77 -9.22 -0.57
N TRP A 557 -22.91 -8.39 0.47
CA TRP A 557 -23.11 -6.94 0.33
C TRP A 557 -22.02 -6.25 -0.50
N SER A 558 -20.77 -6.71 -0.38
CA SER A 558 -19.65 -6.15 -1.14
C SER A 558 -19.72 -6.43 -2.64
N GLY A 559 -20.52 -7.43 -3.06
CA GLY A 559 -20.80 -7.74 -4.46
C GLY A 559 -22.16 -7.26 -4.98
N VAL A 560 -22.99 -6.62 -4.13
CA VAL A 560 -24.26 -6.01 -4.55
C VAL A 560 -23.96 -4.82 -5.46
N THR A 561 -24.77 -4.58 -6.50
CA THR A 561 -24.57 -3.44 -7.41
C THR A 561 -24.70 -2.10 -6.70
N GLY A 562 -24.03 -1.05 -7.21
CA GLY A 562 -24.18 0.30 -6.66
C GLY A 562 -25.64 0.76 -6.62
N HIS A 563 -26.41 0.45 -7.68
CA HIS A 563 -27.84 0.75 -7.76
C HIS A 563 -28.65 0.12 -6.61
N ASN A 564 -28.45 -1.17 -6.35
CA ASN A 564 -29.19 -1.87 -5.29
C ASN A 564 -28.79 -1.34 -3.90
N ARG A 565 -27.50 -0.99 -3.70
CA ARG A 565 -27.08 -0.32 -2.46
C ARG A 565 -27.71 1.07 -2.33
N ALA A 566 -27.82 1.83 -3.42
CA ALA A 566 -28.50 3.12 -3.45
C ALA A 566 -29.98 2.99 -3.03
N GLN A 567 -30.70 1.99 -3.55
CA GLN A 567 -32.11 1.75 -3.19
C GLN A 567 -32.28 1.52 -1.68
N VAL A 568 -31.46 0.63 -1.09
CA VAL A 568 -31.48 0.38 0.36
C VAL A 568 -31.21 1.67 1.15
N LEU A 569 -30.26 2.48 0.70
CA LEU A 569 -29.94 3.76 1.36
C LEU A 569 -31.05 4.81 1.19
N TYR A 570 -31.75 4.83 0.06
CA TYR A 570 -32.91 5.69 -0.14
C TYR A 570 -34.07 5.26 0.77
N PHE A 571 -34.34 3.95 0.90
CA PHE A 571 -35.33 3.45 1.87
C PHE A 571 -34.94 3.78 3.31
N LEU A 572 -33.64 3.77 3.64
CA LEU A 572 -33.15 4.24 4.94
C LEU A 572 -33.47 5.72 5.15
N ALA A 573 -33.21 6.57 4.17
CA ALA A 573 -33.52 8.00 4.23
C ALA A 573 -35.04 8.25 4.38
N GLU A 574 -35.87 7.53 3.61
CA GLU A 574 -37.33 7.61 3.66
C GLU A 574 -37.89 7.19 5.02
N ASN A 575 -37.42 6.06 5.56
CA ASN A 575 -37.88 5.54 6.85
C ASN A 575 -37.37 6.38 8.03
N LEU A 576 -36.17 6.96 7.92
CA LEU A 576 -35.68 7.95 8.88
C LEU A 576 -36.57 9.20 8.85
N ASN A 577 -36.94 9.68 7.67
CA ASN A 577 -37.84 10.82 7.50
C ASN A 577 -39.25 10.55 8.05
N ALA A 578 -39.79 9.36 7.83
CA ALA A 578 -41.08 8.95 8.39
C ALA A 578 -41.12 9.01 9.93
N ARG A 579 -39.96 8.84 10.58
CA ARG A 579 -39.78 8.94 12.04
C ARG A 579 -39.07 10.24 12.48
N ALA A 580 -38.98 11.25 11.62
CA ALA A 580 -38.23 12.47 11.91
C ALA A 580 -38.68 13.16 13.22
N ALA A 581 -39.99 13.22 13.47
CA ALA A 581 -40.52 13.82 14.70
C ALA A 581 -40.10 13.08 15.99
N GLU A 582 -39.76 11.79 15.89
CA GLU A 582 -39.27 11.01 17.02
C GLU A 582 -37.78 11.31 17.28
N PHE A 583 -36.95 11.28 16.24
CA PHE A 583 -35.53 11.62 16.35
C PHE A 583 -35.31 13.08 16.74
N ALA A 584 -36.15 14.00 16.27
CA ALA A 584 -36.08 15.42 16.62
C ALA A 584 -36.29 15.66 18.13
N LYS A 585 -36.99 14.77 18.85
CA LYS A 585 -37.10 14.84 20.31
C LYS A 585 -35.81 14.46 21.02
N GLN A 586 -34.93 13.69 20.38
CA GLN A 586 -33.66 13.24 20.94
C GLN A 586 -32.50 14.19 20.60
N VAL A 587 -32.46 14.70 19.36
CA VAL A 587 -31.31 15.48 18.84
C VAL A 587 -31.67 16.85 18.28
N GLY A 588 -32.96 17.21 18.27
CA GLY A 588 -33.45 18.45 17.66
C GLY A 588 -33.75 18.31 16.17
N GLU A 589 -34.55 19.25 15.67
CA GLU A 589 -35.05 19.24 14.28
C GLU A 589 -33.93 19.45 13.26
N ALA A 590 -33.02 20.40 13.52
CA ALA A 590 -31.92 20.73 12.61
C ALA A 590 -31.00 19.54 12.35
N GLU A 591 -30.57 18.82 13.40
CA GLU A 591 -29.71 17.65 13.26
C GLU A 591 -30.45 16.50 12.55
N THR A 592 -31.73 16.30 12.87
CA THR A 592 -32.55 15.25 12.25
C THR A 592 -32.71 15.48 10.75
N GLN A 593 -33.05 16.70 10.34
CA GLN A 593 -33.20 17.04 8.92
C GLN A 593 -31.87 16.93 8.17
N ALA A 594 -30.77 17.36 8.80
CA ALA A 594 -29.43 17.17 8.23
C ALA A 594 -29.09 15.68 8.07
N ALA A 595 -29.45 14.82 9.02
CA ALA A 595 -29.20 13.38 8.96
C ALA A 595 -29.99 12.71 7.82
N ILE A 596 -31.25 13.10 7.62
CA ILE A 596 -32.09 12.65 6.49
C ILE A 596 -31.45 13.08 5.16
N ALA A 597 -31.09 14.37 5.02
CA ALA A 597 -30.42 14.87 3.83
C ALA A 597 -29.09 14.15 3.57
N ARG A 598 -28.33 13.84 4.63
CA ARG A 598 -27.08 13.08 4.56
C ARG A 598 -27.30 11.65 4.06
N ALA A 599 -28.39 11.00 4.47
CA ALA A 599 -28.73 9.67 3.97
C ALA A 599 -29.03 9.70 2.46
N PHE A 600 -29.82 10.67 1.98
CA PHE A 600 -30.04 10.87 0.54
C PHE A 600 -28.74 11.17 -0.22
N TYR A 601 -27.86 11.98 0.37
CA TYR A 601 -26.57 12.33 -0.21
C TYR A 601 -25.68 11.08 -0.42
N TRP A 602 -25.55 10.23 0.58
CA TRP A 602 -24.74 9.01 0.46
C TRP A 602 -25.40 7.94 -0.40
N ALA A 603 -26.73 7.86 -0.44
CA ALA A 603 -27.45 7.04 -1.40
C ALA A 603 -27.10 7.42 -2.84
N ALA A 604 -27.01 8.74 -3.12
CA ALA A 604 -26.66 9.23 -4.45
C ALA A 604 -25.26 8.82 -4.91
N TRP A 605 -24.30 8.70 -3.99
CA TRP A 605 -22.92 8.32 -4.29
C TRP A 605 -22.71 6.82 -4.54
N ALA A 606 -23.62 5.95 -4.10
CA ALA A 606 -23.43 4.50 -4.09
C ALA A 606 -23.12 3.88 -5.47
N ASP A 607 -23.53 4.56 -6.56
CA ASP A 607 -23.30 4.16 -7.96
C ASP A 607 -22.66 5.26 -8.82
N LYS A 608 -22.06 6.30 -8.22
CA LYS A 608 -21.45 7.45 -8.95
C LYS A 608 -19.99 7.69 -8.62
N PHE A 609 -19.40 6.85 -7.77
CA PHE A 609 -17.99 6.97 -7.41
C PHE A 609 -17.13 6.05 -8.27
N ASP A 610 -17.07 6.34 -9.56
CA ASP A 610 -16.46 5.47 -10.57
C ASP A 610 -14.94 5.32 -10.43
N GLY A 611 -14.42 4.18 -10.90
CA GLY A 611 -13.00 3.98 -11.15
C GLY A 611 -12.49 4.85 -12.31
N ARG A 612 -11.20 4.72 -12.62
CA ARG A 612 -10.57 5.48 -13.71
C ARG A 612 -9.90 4.56 -14.70
N VAL A 613 -9.90 4.99 -15.96
CA VAL A 613 -9.12 4.37 -17.03
C VAL A 613 -7.88 5.22 -17.25
N HIS A 614 -6.70 4.62 -17.13
CA HIS A 614 -5.43 5.29 -17.35
C HIS A 614 -4.77 4.77 -18.63
N SER A 615 -4.38 5.70 -19.50
CA SER A 615 -3.53 5.42 -20.66
C SER A 615 -2.08 5.21 -20.18
N THR A 616 -1.52 4.03 -20.43
CA THR A 616 -0.19 3.63 -19.94
C THR A 616 0.69 3.18 -21.11
N GLN A 617 0.83 1.87 -21.33
CA GLN A 617 1.61 1.30 -22.43
C GLN A 617 0.71 1.07 -23.66
N SER A 618 1.27 1.16 -24.87
CA SER A 618 0.49 1.15 -26.13
C SER A 618 -0.33 -0.11 -26.43
N ALA A 619 -0.08 -1.23 -25.73
CA ALA A 619 -0.79 -2.49 -25.93
C ALA A 619 -1.80 -2.81 -24.80
N HIS A 620 -1.94 -1.89 -23.84
CA HIS A 620 -2.72 -2.14 -22.64
C HIS A 620 -3.52 -0.92 -22.22
N VAL A 621 -4.60 -1.19 -21.50
CA VAL A 621 -5.32 -0.18 -20.73
C VAL A 621 -5.30 -0.58 -19.26
N THR A 622 -5.22 0.43 -18.39
CA THR A 622 -5.13 0.24 -16.96
C THR A 622 -6.41 0.71 -16.29
N LEU A 623 -7.15 -0.21 -15.67
CA LEU A 623 -8.40 0.06 -14.97
C LEU A 623 -8.12 0.22 -13.47
N ALA A 624 -8.11 1.45 -12.97
CA ALA A 624 -8.04 1.77 -11.54
C ALA A 624 -9.44 1.65 -10.92
N MET A 625 -9.80 0.43 -10.54
CA MET A 625 -11.07 0.06 -9.94
C MET A 625 -11.10 0.45 -8.46
N LYS A 626 -12.28 0.85 -7.98
CA LYS A 626 -12.52 1.10 -6.56
C LYS A 626 -13.26 -0.09 -5.96
N GLU A 627 -12.64 -0.73 -4.98
CA GLU A 627 -13.19 -1.89 -4.30
C GLU A 627 -13.43 -1.58 -2.81
N PRO A 628 -14.47 -2.14 -2.18
CA PRO A 628 -14.63 -2.05 -0.73
C PRO A 628 -13.48 -2.74 0.01
N PHE A 629 -13.19 -2.29 1.23
CA PHE A 629 -12.32 -3.00 2.17
C PHE A 629 -12.95 -4.31 2.67
N GLY A 630 -14.28 -4.31 2.82
CA GLY A 630 -15.03 -5.43 3.35
C GLY A 630 -15.60 -5.10 4.72
N VAL A 631 -15.02 -5.64 5.79
CA VAL A 631 -15.45 -5.35 7.18
C VAL A 631 -14.70 -4.13 7.72
N MET A 632 -15.43 -3.11 8.15
CA MET A 632 -14.86 -1.86 8.71
C MET A 632 -15.32 -1.64 10.16
N GLY A 633 -14.40 -1.19 11.01
CA GLY A 633 -14.73 -0.64 12.31
C GLY A 633 -14.89 0.88 12.21
N VAL A 634 -15.87 1.45 12.91
CA VAL A 634 -16.08 2.91 12.95
C VAL A 634 -16.34 3.32 14.39
N ILE A 635 -15.45 4.12 14.97
CA ILE A 635 -15.70 4.82 16.22
C ILE A 635 -16.27 6.19 15.85
N CYS A 636 -17.59 6.33 16.03
CA CYS A 636 -18.33 7.52 15.65
C CYS A 636 -18.02 8.70 16.61
N PRO A 637 -18.23 9.95 16.17
CA PRO A 637 -18.07 11.13 17.03
C PRO A 637 -18.99 11.10 18.28
N GLU A 638 -18.60 11.82 19.33
CA GLU A 638 -19.54 12.09 20.45
C GLU A 638 -20.55 13.16 20.06
N GLU A 639 -20.08 14.18 19.36
CA GLU A 639 -20.89 15.27 18.86
C GLU A 639 -21.80 14.82 17.72
N ALA A 640 -22.96 15.46 17.58
CA ALA A 640 -23.97 15.13 16.56
C ALA A 640 -24.33 13.62 16.57
N PRO A 641 -24.90 13.10 17.67
CA PRO A 641 -25.04 11.66 17.91
C PRO A 641 -25.89 10.92 16.86
N LEU A 642 -26.75 11.60 16.11
CA LEU A 642 -27.44 11.04 14.95
C LEU A 642 -26.70 11.38 13.65
N LEU A 643 -26.46 12.67 13.40
CA LEU A 643 -25.91 13.14 12.14
C LEU A 643 -24.48 12.64 11.92
N GLY A 644 -23.59 12.77 12.91
CA GLY A 644 -22.22 12.25 12.87
C GLY A 644 -22.19 10.73 12.72
N PHE A 645 -23.12 10.01 13.35
CA PHE A 645 -23.28 8.57 13.16
C PHE A 645 -23.61 8.22 11.71
N VAL A 646 -24.70 8.75 11.13
CA VAL A 646 -25.06 8.44 9.74
C VAL A 646 -24.02 8.94 8.74
N SER A 647 -23.34 10.05 9.05
CA SER A 647 -22.29 10.61 8.19
C SER A 647 -21.07 9.69 8.07
N THR A 648 -20.80 8.87 9.08
CA THR A 648 -19.65 7.98 9.12
C THR A 648 -19.99 6.55 8.69
N ILE A 649 -21.23 6.08 8.89
CA ILE A 649 -21.58 4.70 8.51
C ILE A 649 -22.10 4.57 7.07
N LEU A 650 -22.88 5.54 6.60
CA LEU A 650 -23.54 5.46 5.30
C LEU A 650 -22.58 5.51 4.09
N PRO A 651 -21.51 6.35 4.06
CA PRO A 651 -20.58 6.31 2.93
C PRO A 651 -19.85 4.97 2.85
N ALA A 652 -19.52 4.36 4.00
CA ALA A 652 -18.88 3.05 4.03
C ALA A 652 -19.78 1.97 3.41
N ILE A 653 -21.05 1.87 3.81
CA ILE A 653 -21.97 0.87 3.24
C ILE A 653 -22.40 1.21 1.80
N ALA A 654 -22.44 2.49 1.40
CA ALA A 654 -22.65 2.92 0.03
C ALA A 654 -21.59 2.37 -0.92
N MET A 655 -20.35 2.28 -0.45
CA MET A 655 -19.21 1.69 -1.17
C MET A 655 -19.13 0.16 -1.07
N GLY A 656 -20.08 -0.50 -0.39
CA GLY A 656 -20.15 -1.96 -0.28
C GLY A 656 -19.43 -2.55 0.94
N ASN A 657 -19.06 -1.73 1.92
CA ASN A 657 -18.49 -2.23 3.18
C ASN A 657 -19.59 -2.68 4.15
N ARG A 658 -19.21 -3.49 5.15
CA ARG A 658 -20.04 -3.85 6.30
C ARG A 658 -19.40 -3.26 7.54
N VAL A 659 -20.19 -2.62 8.39
CA VAL A 659 -19.71 -1.74 9.45
C VAL A 659 -20.03 -2.30 10.84
N ILE A 660 -19.03 -2.26 11.72
CA ILE A 660 -19.20 -2.36 13.16
C ILE A 660 -19.00 -0.95 13.73
N ALA A 661 -20.10 -0.31 14.10
CA ALA A 661 -20.13 1.05 14.59
C ALA A 661 -20.19 1.08 16.12
N VAL A 662 -19.33 1.91 16.71
CA VAL A 662 -19.37 2.30 18.12
C VAL A 662 -19.89 3.73 18.16
N PRO A 663 -21.17 3.96 18.56
CA PRO A 663 -21.78 5.29 18.54
C PRO A 663 -21.26 6.18 19.69
N SER A 664 -21.78 7.41 19.78
CA SER A 664 -21.57 8.29 20.95
C SER A 664 -21.83 7.52 22.25
N GLN A 665 -20.87 7.59 23.18
CA GLN A 665 -20.99 6.96 24.48
C GLN A 665 -21.97 7.72 25.37
N ALA A 666 -21.97 9.05 25.27
CA ALA A 666 -22.80 9.93 26.09
C ALA A 666 -24.27 9.96 25.63
N ASN A 667 -24.51 9.91 24.31
CA ASN A 667 -25.85 9.92 23.73
C ASN A 667 -26.03 8.85 22.63
N PRO A 668 -26.04 7.55 22.99
CA PRO A 668 -26.15 6.45 22.03
C PRO A 668 -27.57 6.19 21.53
N LEU A 669 -28.61 6.78 22.15
CA LEU A 669 -30.01 6.45 21.87
C LEU A 669 -30.42 6.70 20.42
N PRO A 670 -30.02 7.81 19.76
CA PRO A 670 -30.36 8.03 18.35
C PRO A 670 -29.77 6.94 17.45
N ALA A 671 -28.56 6.47 17.72
CA ALA A 671 -27.96 5.38 16.95
C ALA A 671 -28.66 4.04 17.21
N LEU A 672 -29.00 3.73 18.46
CA LEU A 672 -29.72 2.50 18.80
C LEU A 672 -31.13 2.48 18.22
N ASP A 673 -31.84 3.61 18.24
CA ASP A 673 -33.22 3.71 17.73
C ASP A 673 -33.31 3.66 16.19
N LEU A 674 -32.16 3.73 15.48
CA LEU A 674 -32.06 3.42 14.05
C LEU A 674 -32.27 1.94 13.74
N TYR A 675 -32.13 1.00 14.69
CA TYR A 675 -32.39 -0.43 14.47
C TYR A 675 -33.69 -0.74 13.69
N GLN A 676 -34.80 -0.08 13.99
CA GLN A 676 -36.09 -0.25 13.33
C GLN A 676 -36.11 0.44 11.97
N VAL A 677 -35.36 1.54 11.79
CA VAL A 677 -35.15 2.14 10.47
C VAL A 677 -34.37 1.16 9.59
N LEU A 678 -33.25 0.60 10.09
CA LEU A 678 -32.45 -0.41 9.39
C LEU A 678 -33.28 -1.63 8.99
N ASP A 679 -34.07 -2.17 9.92
CA ASP A 679 -34.94 -3.32 9.69
C ASP A 679 -36.05 -3.01 8.66
N THR A 680 -36.65 -1.82 8.73
CA THR A 680 -37.74 -1.42 7.81
C THR A 680 -37.21 -1.06 6.42
N SER A 681 -35.92 -0.75 6.30
CA SER A 681 -35.26 -0.37 5.04
C SER A 681 -34.56 -1.54 4.34
N ASP A 682 -34.81 -2.78 4.78
CA ASP A 682 -34.22 -4.00 4.24
C ASP A 682 -32.68 -3.98 4.21
N VAL A 683 -32.05 -3.33 5.20
CA VAL A 683 -30.60 -3.40 5.36
C VAL A 683 -30.23 -4.84 5.74
N PRO A 684 -29.43 -5.56 4.93
CA PRO A 684 -29.16 -6.96 5.21
C PRO A 684 -28.46 -7.14 6.56
N GLY A 685 -28.89 -8.15 7.33
CA GLY A 685 -28.34 -8.42 8.64
C GLY A 685 -26.82 -8.59 8.61
N GLY A 686 -26.11 -7.78 9.40
CA GLY A 686 -24.65 -7.77 9.46
C GLY A 686 -23.98 -6.67 8.64
N VAL A 687 -24.70 -5.97 7.76
CA VAL A 687 -24.16 -4.81 7.01
C VAL A 687 -23.92 -3.62 7.93
N VAL A 688 -24.83 -3.37 8.88
CA VAL A 688 -24.64 -2.40 9.97
C VAL A 688 -24.79 -3.13 11.30
N ASN A 689 -23.80 -2.98 12.17
CA ASN A 689 -23.82 -3.52 13.53
C ASN A 689 -23.49 -2.37 14.49
N ILE A 690 -24.24 -2.24 15.58
CA ILE A 690 -24.14 -1.11 16.53
C ILE A 690 -23.81 -1.66 17.91
N ILE A 691 -22.63 -1.28 18.41
CA ILE A 691 -22.10 -1.75 19.71
C ILE A 691 -21.85 -0.55 20.62
N THR A 692 -22.65 -0.39 21.68
CA THR A 692 -22.43 0.61 22.73
C THR A 692 -21.51 0.08 23.82
N GLY A 693 -20.79 0.94 24.53
CA GLY A 693 -19.89 0.56 25.62
C GLY A 693 -18.71 1.52 25.75
N PRO A 694 -17.69 1.15 26.57
CA PRO A 694 -16.49 1.96 26.76
C PRO A 694 -15.72 2.13 25.44
N ARG A 695 -15.73 3.34 24.88
CA ARG A 695 -15.21 3.59 23.53
C ARG A 695 -13.73 3.23 23.37
N ALA A 696 -12.90 3.53 24.36
CA ALA A 696 -11.48 3.20 24.32
C ALA A 696 -11.22 1.69 24.19
N GLU A 697 -11.92 0.86 24.98
CA GLU A 697 -11.78 -0.60 24.95
C GLU A 697 -12.29 -1.19 23.63
N LEU A 698 -13.43 -0.70 23.14
CA LEU A 698 -14.02 -1.16 21.88
C LEU A 698 -13.16 -0.74 20.66
N ALA A 699 -12.60 0.47 20.69
CA ALA A 699 -11.69 0.96 19.66
C ALA A 699 -10.40 0.15 19.60
N GLU A 700 -9.77 -0.10 20.75
CA GLU A 700 -8.60 -0.97 20.83
C GLU A 700 -8.91 -2.39 20.34
N THR A 701 -10.08 -2.93 20.71
CA THR A 701 -10.52 -4.25 20.25
C THR A 701 -10.65 -4.29 18.73
N LEU A 702 -11.32 -3.32 18.12
CA LEU A 702 -11.48 -3.25 16.66
C LEU A 702 -10.13 -3.06 15.96
N ALA A 703 -9.25 -2.23 16.54
CA ALA A 703 -7.91 -1.98 16.00
C ALA A 703 -7.04 -3.24 16.01
N LYS A 704 -7.16 -4.11 17.02
CA LYS A 704 -6.44 -5.40 17.10
C LYS A 704 -7.06 -6.52 16.26
N HIS A 705 -8.30 -6.39 15.82
CA HIS A 705 -9.05 -7.51 15.24
C HIS A 705 -8.60 -7.82 13.79
N ASP A 706 -8.22 -9.06 13.50
CA ASP A 706 -7.73 -9.45 12.16
C ASP A 706 -8.86 -9.50 11.12
N GLY A 707 -10.07 -9.82 11.55
CA GLY A 707 -11.28 -9.77 10.70
C GLY A 707 -11.80 -8.36 10.37
N VAL A 708 -11.12 -7.30 10.82
CA VAL A 708 -11.43 -5.90 10.45
C VAL A 708 -10.39 -5.44 9.43
N ALA A 709 -10.84 -4.95 8.28
CA ALA A 709 -9.98 -4.58 7.15
C ALA A 709 -9.60 -3.09 7.15
N ALA A 710 -10.40 -2.22 7.77
CA ALA A 710 -10.09 -0.79 7.94
C ALA A 710 -10.80 -0.23 9.19
N LEU A 711 -10.25 0.84 9.76
CA LEU A 711 -10.80 1.47 10.97
C LEU A 711 -10.88 2.99 10.84
N TRP A 712 -12.03 3.55 11.16
CA TRP A 712 -12.19 5.00 11.35
C TRP A 712 -12.35 5.32 12.83
N ALA A 713 -11.64 6.35 13.31
CA ALA A 713 -11.69 6.78 14.70
C ALA A 713 -11.89 8.30 14.79
N PHE A 714 -13.13 8.72 15.00
CA PHE A 714 -13.50 10.11 15.29
C PHE A 714 -13.61 10.28 16.81
N ALA A 715 -12.46 10.45 17.46
CA ALA A 715 -12.34 10.33 18.91
C ALA A 715 -11.30 11.30 19.48
N ASP A 716 -11.13 11.33 20.80
CA ASP A 716 -10.04 12.10 21.41
C ASP A 716 -8.65 11.58 20.98
N PRO A 717 -7.58 12.37 21.17
CA PRO A 717 -6.23 11.99 20.77
C PRO A 717 -5.75 10.64 21.29
N ALA A 718 -6.12 10.24 22.52
CA ALA A 718 -5.63 8.99 23.10
C ALA A 718 -6.26 7.76 22.42
N ILE A 719 -7.55 7.82 22.10
CA ILE A 719 -8.21 6.77 21.32
C ILE A 719 -7.64 6.74 19.89
N CYS A 720 -7.39 7.90 19.27
CA CYS A 720 -6.80 7.97 17.93
C CYS A 720 -5.40 7.35 17.87
N GLU A 721 -4.56 7.66 18.86
CA GLU A 721 -3.24 7.07 19.01
C GLU A 721 -3.31 5.55 19.21
N SER A 722 -4.16 5.08 20.13
CA SER A 722 -4.35 3.65 20.38
C SER A 722 -4.83 2.92 19.12
N ALA A 723 -5.82 3.47 18.41
CA ALA A 723 -6.32 2.91 17.16
C ALA A 723 -5.21 2.76 16.11
N LYS A 724 -4.38 3.80 15.93
CA LYS A 724 -3.22 3.76 15.03
C LYS A 724 -2.17 2.73 15.49
N ALA A 725 -1.80 2.72 16.76
CA ALA A 725 -0.77 1.81 17.29
C ALA A 725 -1.21 0.34 17.17
N GLN A 726 -2.43 0.03 17.60
CA GLN A 726 -2.92 -1.34 17.64
C GLN A 726 -3.27 -1.89 16.25
N SER A 727 -3.46 -1.03 15.25
CA SER A 727 -3.65 -1.44 13.85
C SER A 727 -2.41 -2.09 13.22
N ALA A 728 -1.23 -1.92 13.82
CA ALA A 728 0.01 -2.50 13.31
C ALA A 728 0.00 -4.04 13.24
N GLY A 729 -0.94 -4.71 13.91
CA GLY A 729 -1.08 -6.18 13.93
C GLY A 729 -1.44 -6.82 12.59
N ASN A 730 -2.31 -6.20 11.79
CA ASN A 730 -2.60 -6.62 10.40
C ASN A 730 -2.44 -5.50 9.38
N LEU A 731 -1.89 -4.35 9.83
CA LEU A 731 -1.65 -3.14 9.04
C LEU A 731 -2.90 -2.57 8.34
N LYS A 732 -4.09 -2.80 8.92
CA LYS A 732 -5.32 -2.17 8.45
C LYS A 732 -5.13 -0.63 8.38
N PRO A 733 -5.56 0.03 7.29
CA PRO A 733 -5.55 1.49 7.26
C PRO A 733 -6.45 2.06 8.35
N VAL A 734 -5.95 3.10 9.02
CA VAL A 734 -6.67 3.83 10.06
C VAL A 734 -6.82 5.29 9.65
N TRP A 735 -8.06 5.75 9.56
CA TRP A 735 -8.35 7.18 9.52
C TRP A 735 -8.72 7.63 10.94
N ALA A 736 -7.79 8.29 11.62
CA ALA A 736 -8.02 8.81 12.95
C ALA A 736 -8.08 10.34 12.90
N GLU A 737 -9.09 10.90 13.54
CA GLU A 737 -9.34 12.33 13.56
C GLU A 737 -9.69 12.79 14.97
N SER A 738 -8.84 13.67 15.49
CA SER A 738 -8.96 14.22 16.85
C SER A 738 -9.64 15.58 16.90
N GLN A 739 -9.98 16.18 15.75
CA GLN A 739 -10.65 17.48 15.65
C GLN A 739 -12.12 17.32 15.26
N GLU A 740 -13.00 18.09 15.88
CA GLU A 740 -14.41 18.16 15.52
C GLU A 740 -14.60 18.67 14.08
N ARG A 741 -15.69 18.23 13.46
CA ARG A 741 -16.12 18.66 12.13
C ARG A 741 -17.40 19.46 12.20
N ASP A 742 -17.58 20.36 11.25
CA ASP A 742 -18.90 20.84 10.91
C ASP A 742 -19.69 19.74 10.19
N TRP A 743 -20.42 18.95 10.97
CA TRP A 743 -21.24 17.86 10.47
C TRP A 743 -22.41 18.32 9.60
N GLN A 744 -22.89 19.57 9.76
CA GLN A 744 -23.99 20.12 8.97
C GLN A 744 -23.52 20.71 7.63
N GLY A 745 -22.28 21.21 7.59
CA GLY A 745 -21.68 21.80 6.42
C GLY A 745 -20.95 20.82 5.49
N ALA A 746 -20.05 21.38 4.69
CA ALA A 746 -19.29 20.67 3.66
C ALA A 746 -18.30 19.63 4.25
N GLU A 747 -17.78 19.86 5.47
CA GLU A 747 -16.84 18.94 6.11
C GLU A 747 -17.47 17.57 6.38
N GLY A 748 -18.75 17.52 6.73
CA GLY A 748 -19.51 16.28 6.88
C GLY A 748 -19.82 15.57 5.54
N GLN A 749 -19.82 16.30 4.43
CA GLN A 749 -20.08 15.78 3.08
C GLN A 749 -18.80 15.55 2.26
N SER A 750 -17.61 15.60 2.88
CA SER A 750 -16.35 15.47 2.15
C SER A 750 -16.27 14.16 1.36
N GLN A 751 -15.73 14.22 0.13
CA GLN A 751 -15.45 13.00 -0.64
C GLN A 751 -14.35 12.14 0.00
N ASP A 752 -13.61 12.66 0.99
CA ASP A 752 -12.63 11.89 1.78
C ASP A 752 -13.26 10.64 2.40
N PHE A 753 -14.53 10.70 2.82
CA PHE A 753 -15.25 9.53 3.32
C PHE A 753 -15.31 8.39 2.29
N LEU A 754 -15.49 8.73 1.01
CA LEU A 754 -15.52 7.75 -0.08
C LEU A 754 -14.12 7.22 -0.36
N HIS A 755 -13.11 8.09 -0.38
CA HIS A 755 -11.71 7.69 -0.56
C HIS A 755 -11.21 6.76 0.56
N HIS A 756 -11.62 7.01 1.80
CA HIS A 756 -11.28 6.16 2.94
C HIS A 756 -12.15 4.89 3.06
N ALA A 757 -13.22 4.78 2.27
CA ALA A 757 -14.11 3.62 2.25
C ALA A 757 -13.77 2.62 1.13
N VAL A 758 -12.82 2.96 0.25
CA VAL A 758 -12.40 2.08 -0.86
C VAL A 758 -10.89 1.90 -0.88
N GLN A 759 -10.47 0.83 -1.54
CA GLN A 759 -9.11 0.57 -1.95
C GLN A 759 -9.05 0.52 -3.48
N ILE A 760 -7.92 0.90 -4.05
CA ILE A 760 -7.74 0.92 -5.51
C ILE A 760 -7.14 -0.41 -5.97
N LYS A 761 -7.79 -1.09 -6.90
CA LYS A 761 -7.22 -2.22 -7.63
C LYS A 761 -6.94 -1.79 -9.07
N THR A 762 -5.71 -1.97 -9.51
CA THR A 762 -5.26 -1.62 -10.84
C THR A 762 -5.21 -2.87 -11.71
N ILE A 763 -6.13 -3.00 -12.66
CA ILE A 763 -6.19 -4.15 -13.59
C ILE A 763 -5.63 -3.74 -14.95
N TRP A 764 -4.57 -4.40 -15.39
CA TRP A 764 -4.00 -4.24 -16.71
C TRP A 764 -4.60 -5.27 -17.66
N VAL A 765 -5.19 -4.79 -18.75
CA VAL A 765 -5.81 -5.66 -19.76
C VAL A 765 -5.30 -5.29 -21.16
N PRO A 766 -5.12 -6.29 -22.05
CA PRO A 766 -4.77 -6.02 -23.45
C PRO A 766 -5.81 -5.10 -24.11
N TYR A 767 -5.33 -4.11 -24.88
CA TYR A 767 -6.19 -3.18 -25.61
C TYR A 767 -5.48 -2.68 -26.88
N GLY A 768 -6.12 -2.84 -28.04
CA GLY A 768 -5.49 -2.66 -29.36
C GLY A 768 -5.79 -1.33 -30.04
N ALA A 769 -5.81 -0.22 -29.30
CA ALA A 769 -6.14 1.11 -29.83
C ALA A 769 -4.95 2.07 -29.86
#